data_AF-A0A8S1LY97-F1
#
_entry.id   AF-A0A8S1LY97-F1
#
_cell.length_a   1.000
_cell.length_b   1.000
_cell.length_c   1.000
_cell.angle_alpha   90.00
_cell.angle_beta   90.00
_cell.angle_gamma   90.00
#
_symmetry.space_group_name_H-M   'P 1'
#
loop_
_entity.id
_entity.type
_entity.pdbx_description
1 polymer ?
#
loop_
_entity_poly.entity_id
_entity_poly.type
_entity_poly.pdbx_seq_one_letter_code
_entity_poly.pdbx_strand_id
1 'polypeptide(L)'
;MGAKCSNSMIIKDFDVDLEESLYIQTRDKKETQIGNNDLKKNKIFENQCIIWNDLKQRWMNTKILIAFTQNFEIIYLKDGQILRIEKVKDISQKPDTLTNFEQIKFLEWFGKFEINHFKVGKWTANWNGEKLMEVGGYYSKDGLKQGIWKELIKNYWTGAQVYEIGVYINNQRRGFWNYLYGNNKIPIGQYNDQGQKDGKWIVLSPQFCNISQVTYHGEYKNGRKVGKWDTFFLRNGKNQWIGGRSYEDQPEMKTQMIQLRVGSGQNQAKGFRIKKSKMEKVRKFVVKFGMFQEIFFRKAQEQLQKCKILCFKKHIFIIPFLNQNYFHYFQLQILMGAKCSNSMIIKDFDVDLEESLYIQTRDKKETQIGNNDLKKNKIFENQCIIWNDLKQRWMNTKILIAFTQNFEIIYLKDGQILRIEKVKDISQKPDTLTNFEQIKFLEWFGKFEINHFKVGKWTANWNGEKLMEVGGYYSKDGLKQGIWKELIKNYWTGAQVYEIGVYINNQRRGFWNYLYGNNKIPIGQYNDQGQKDGKWIVLSPQFCNWKMGYFFSQKWKKSMDVIFEIQYFYVFLRNSGGGVYQELKVADQKQDSIKNGKWIEEQDGYYDKSQMIFVGEYKNGKKFGFWDTIYVVYSREYPHFNDKWGGGKYQNSIKTGNWVELCNFFYQDCWVTYEGEYKNGLKVGQWDIKLERNKFGGGQYDFQNDNDNIESSFKTGQWIEEADDFFTYSNVIHQGYYKDGKKVGRWNIISKGEVELTGGGSYQEKLRDHAVEDSVKIGKWVEFCEQFQMYNQIYTTGQYDNNGCKFGNWDIFCNFTCLFRDKKKIGGGLYVQNDNVGYIKTGKWIELSNEYFEFNQITYHGEYNNGRKVGRWDTFLTQNEKAELIGGGQYYEQPGDEIVLGSIKIGKWIEIDEYSLSNLVIFVGNYKNNQKVGLWNEMMKNKDGINLEFIKMKEIQYEKE
;
A
#
# COMPACT_ATOMS: atom_id res chain seq x y z
N MET A 1 15.04 -80.79 -15.62
CA MET A 1 16.45 -81.22 -15.48
C MET A 1 17.28 -80.12 -16.14
N GLY A 2 17.84 -79.13 -15.42
CA GLY A 2 19.12 -79.17 -14.65
C GLY A 2 20.29 -78.98 -15.65
N ALA A 3 21.23 -78.01 -15.56
CA ALA A 3 21.89 -77.28 -14.47
C ALA A 3 22.37 -75.89 -14.99
N LYS A 4 22.54 -74.78 -14.25
CA LYS A 4 23.29 -74.43 -13.01
C LYS A 4 24.81 -74.67 -13.04
N CYS A 5 25.57 -73.58 -13.14
CA CYS A 5 26.82 -73.23 -12.42
C CYS A 5 27.05 -71.71 -12.66
N SER A 6 26.73 -70.78 -11.77
CA SER A 6 27.45 -70.36 -10.55
C SER A 6 28.94 -70.06 -10.75
N ASN A 7 29.29 -68.78 -10.85
CA ASN A 7 30.48 -68.22 -10.21
C ASN A 7 30.18 -66.79 -9.77
N SER A 8 30.02 -66.65 -8.46
CA SER A 8 29.96 -65.40 -7.72
C SER A 8 31.36 -64.78 -7.66
N MET A 9 31.54 -63.61 -8.26
CA MET A 9 32.68 -62.75 -7.97
C MET A 9 32.17 -61.55 -7.16
N ILE A 10 32.56 -61.52 -5.89
CA ILE A 10 32.35 -60.40 -4.99
C ILE A 10 33.27 -59.27 -5.49
N ILE A 11 32.70 -58.26 -6.14
CA ILE A 11 33.36 -56.97 -6.32
C ILE A 11 32.86 -56.09 -5.17
N LYS A 12 33.79 -55.78 -4.28
CA LYS A 12 33.62 -54.79 -3.21
C LYS A 12 33.22 -53.45 -3.79
N ASP A 13 32.35 -52.77 -3.04
CA ASP A 13 31.93 -51.39 -3.19
C ASP A 13 33.03 -50.50 -3.79
N PHE A 14 32.81 -50.09 -5.04
CA PHE A 14 33.40 -48.86 -5.56
C PHE A 14 32.40 -47.75 -5.25
N ASP A 15 32.66 -46.99 -4.19
CA ASP A 15 32.14 -45.63 -4.04
C ASP A 15 32.66 -44.83 -5.24
N VAL A 16 31.86 -44.77 -6.30
CA VAL A 16 32.05 -43.83 -7.38
C VAL A 16 31.42 -42.53 -6.92
N ASP A 17 32.21 -41.68 -6.27
CA ASP A 17 31.90 -40.26 -6.11
C ASP A 17 31.82 -39.63 -7.52
N LEU A 18 30.61 -39.60 -8.07
CA LEU A 18 30.29 -38.76 -9.23
C LEU A 18 30.27 -37.30 -8.74
N GLU A 19 31.45 -36.67 -8.80
CA GLU A 19 31.61 -35.24 -8.56
C GLU A 19 30.95 -34.45 -9.70
N GLU A 20 29.72 -33.98 -9.50
CA GLU A 20 29.14 -32.93 -10.35
C GLU A 20 29.97 -31.65 -10.19
N SER A 21 30.40 -31.04 -11.30
CA SER A 21 31.11 -29.76 -11.31
C SER A 21 30.18 -28.65 -11.83
N LEU A 22 30.18 -27.49 -11.15
CA LEU A 22 29.35 -26.36 -11.56
C LEU A 22 30.15 -25.50 -12.55
N TYR A 23 29.87 -25.62 -13.84
CA TYR A 23 30.45 -24.75 -14.86
C TYR A 23 29.69 -23.43 -14.93
N ILE A 24 30.42 -22.32 -14.80
CA ILE A 24 29.87 -20.97 -14.72
C ILE A 24 30.46 -20.13 -15.85
N GLN A 25 29.59 -19.65 -16.74
CA GLN A 25 29.98 -18.77 -17.84
C GLN A 25 30.02 -17.31 -17.34
N THR A 26 31.20 -16.70 -17.33
CA THR A 26 31.37 -15.28 -16.95
C THR A 26 31.25 -14.35 -18.16
N ARG A 27 30.95 -13.07 -17.92
CA ARG A 27 30.77 -12.02 -18.95
C ARG A 27 32.04 -11.76 -19.80
N ASP A 28 33.21 -12.18 -19.34
CA ASP A 28 34.51 -11.96 -19.99
C ASP A 28 35.08 -13.18 -20.75
N LYS A 29 34.26 -14.19 -21.09
CA LYS A 29 34.67 -15.40 -21.86
C LYS A 29 35.95 -16.09 -21.32
N LYS A 30 36.21 -16.00 -20.01
CA LYS A 30 37.12 -16.92 -19.31
C LYS A 30 36.27 -17.92 -18.53
N GLU A 31 36.29 -19.16 -18.99
CA GLU A 31 35.80 -20.30 -18.20
C GLU A 31 36.58 -20.32 -16.89
N THR A 32 35.88 -20.03 -15.80
CA THR A 32 36.42 -20.22 -14.45
C THR A 32 35.69 -21.41 -13.88
N GLN A 33 36.34 -22.57 -13.87
CA GLN A 33 35.82 -23.76 -13.24
C GLN A 33 35.81 -23.51 -11.73
N ILE A 34 34.63 -23.42 -11.10
CA ILE A 34 34.52 -23.45 -9.65
C ILE A 34 34.23 -24.90 -9.29
N GLY A 35 35.23 -25.64 -8.83
CA GLY A 35 35.05 -27.01 -8.38
C GLY A 35 34.07 -27.06 -7.20
N ASN A 36 33.25 -28.12 -7.11
CA ASN A 36 32.34 -28.31 -5.97
C ASN A 36 33.11 -28.37 -4.63
N ASN A 37 34.40 -28.76 -4.67
CA ASN A 37 35.32 -28.71 -3.54
C ASN A 37 35.71 -27.28 -3.09
N ASP A 38 35.62 -26.28 -3.98
CA ASP A 38 35.83 -24.87 -3.62
C ASP A 38 34.57 -24.31 -2.95
N LEU A 39 33.36 -24.66 -3.44
CA LEU A 39 32.11 -24.27 -2.80
C LEU A 39 31.93 -24.89 -1.40
N LYS A 40 32.34 -26.15 -1.19
CA LYS A 40 32.31 -26.80 0.14
C LYS A 40 33.26 -26.13 1.15
N LYS A 41 34.36 -25.51 0.70
CA LYS A 41 35.30 -24.80 1.58
C LYS A 41 34.92 -23.34 1.82
N ASN A 42 34.07 -22.76 0.97
CA ASN A 42 33.67 -21.38 1.06
C ASN A 42 32.54 -21.19 2.09
N LYS A 43 32.61 -20.10 2.86
CA LYS A 43 31.52 -19.72 3.77
C LYS A 43 30.36 -19.17 2.94
N ILE A 44 29.33 -19.99 2.76
CA ILE A 44 28.07 -19.61 2.13
C ILE A 44 27.10 -19.20 3.24
N PHE A 45 26.42 -18.08 3.06
CA PHE A 45 25.38 -17.62 3.96
C PHE A 45 24.17 -17.16 3.16
N GLU A 46 23.00 -17.49 3.67
CA GLU A 46 21.74 -17.00 3.14
C GLU A 46 21.50 -15.58 3.64
N ASN A 47 21.13 -14.68 2.74
CA ASN A 47 20.75 -13.32 3.08
C ASN A 47 19.38 -12.99 2.48
N GLN A 48 18.61 -12.14 3.16
CA GLN A 48 17.36 -11.62 2.63
C GLN A 48 17.65 -10.36 1.82
N CYS A 49 17.09 -10.29 0.62
CA CYS A 49 17.08 -9.08 -0.18
C CYS A 49 15.66 -8.72 -0.62
N ILE A 50 15.44 -7.43 -0.87
CA ILE A 50 14.17 -6.94 -1.40
C ILE A 50 14.22 -6.93 -2.93
N ILE A 51 13.16 -7.45 -3.55
CA ILE A 51 12.92 -7.41 -4.99
C ILE A 51 11.54 -6.79 -5.24
N TRP A 52 11.45 -5.88 -6.20
CA TRP A 52 10.17 -5.39 -6.66
C TRP A 52 9.54 -6.44 -7.58
N ASN A 53 8.30 -6.85 -7.29
CA ASN A 53 7.54 -7.75 -8.14
C ASN A 53 6.57 -6.93 -8.98
N ASP A 54 6.89 -6.76 -10.26
CA ASP A 54 6.06 -5.99 -11.20
C ASP A 54 4.66 -6.59 -11.38
N LEU A 55 4.51 -7.92 -11.42
CA LEU A 55 3.20 -8.59 -11.55
C LEU A 55 2.28 -8.31 -10.36
N LYS A 56 2.85 -8.30 -9.14
CA LYS A 56 2.10 -8.07 -7.90
C LYS A 56 2.10 -6.61 -7.45
N GLN A 57 2.78 -5.72 -8.18
CA GLN A 57 2.98 -4.30 -7.84
C GLN A 57 3.39 -4.08 -6.37
N ARG A 58 4.29 -4.92 -5.84
CA ARG A 58 4.74 -4.86 -4.44
C ARG A 58 6.15 -5.36 -4.24
N TRP A 59 6.79 -4.89 -3.17
CA TRP A 59 8.05 -5.44 -2.69
C TRP A 59 7.86 -6.85 -2.13
N MET A 60 8.76 -7.76 -2.50
CA MET A 60 8.86 -9.08 -1.91
C MET A 60 10.24 -9.27 -1.30
N ASN A 61 10.30 -9.98 -0.18
CA ASN A 61 11.56 -10.49 0.32
C ASN A 61 11.90 -11.76 -0.46
N THR A 62 13.09 -11.83 -1.03
CA THR A 62 13.64 -13.04 -1.62
C THR A 62 14.92 -13.41 -0.89
N LYS A 63 15.24 -14.70 -0.90
CA LYS A 63 16.51 -15.20 -0.39
C LYS A 63 17.54 -15.16 -1.51
N ILE A 64 18.77 -14.81 -1.16
CA ILE A 64 19.94 -14.93 -2.01
C ILE A 64 21.03 -15.64 -1.22
N LEU A 65 21.89 -16.38 -1.91
CA LEU A 65 23.08 -16.95 -1.31
C LEU A 65 24.25 -16.01 -1.58
N ILE A 66 25.05 -15.75 -0.56
CA ILE A 66 26.28 -14.99 -0.69
C ILE A 66 27.42 -15.93 -0.32
N ALA A 67 28.39 -16.08 -1.23
CA ALA A 67 29.55 -16.93 -1.05
C ALA A 67 30.82 -16.08 -1.04
N PHE A 68 31.73 -16.35 -0.11
CA PHE A 68 33.07 -15.76 -0.10
C PHE A 68 34.08 -16.73 -0.66
N THR A 69 34.84 -16.33 -1.67
CA THR A 69 35.88 -17.18 -2.30
C THR A 69 37.25 -16.94 -1.66
N GLN A 70 38.17 -17.89 -1.80
CA GLN A 70 39.56 -17.71 -1.37
C GLN A 70 40.30 -16.61 -2.16
N ASN A 71 39.78 -16.24 -3.33
CA ASN A 71 40.31 -15.17 -4.18
C ASN A 71 39.83 -13.77 -3.76
N PHE A 72 39.30 -13.65 -2.54
CA PHE A 72 38.72 -12.41 -2.02
C PHE A 72 37.56 -11.89 -2.88
N GLU A 73 36.67 -12.78 -3.30
CA GLU A 73 35.47 -12.40 -4.05
C GLU A 73 34.21 -12.69 -3.25
N ILE A 74 33.19 -11.84 -3.44
CA ILE A 74 31.82 -12.04 -2.99
C ILE A 74 31.00 -12.43 -4.20
N ILE A 75 30.44 -13.62 -4.19
CA ILE A 75 29.52 -14.10 -5.23
C ILE A 75 28.10 -14.02 -4.69
N TYR A 76 27.23 -13.31 -5.39
CA TYR A 76 25.80 -13.25 -5.12
C TYR A 76 25.08 -14.22 -6.06
N LEU A 77 24.34 -15.16 -5.49
CA LEU A 77 23.64 -16.24 -6.19
C LEU A 77 22.14 -16.18 -5.90
N LYS A 78 21.31 -16.43 -6.91
CA LYS A 78 19.88 -16.69 -6.74
C LYS A 78 19.45 -17.76 -7.71
N ASP A 79 18.77 -18.79 -7.20
CA ASP A 79 18.25 -19.90 -8.01
C ASP A 79 19.32 -20.54 -8.91
N GLY A 80 20.54 -20.70 -8.38
CA GLY A 80 21.71 -21.22 -9.10
C GLY A 80 22.41 -20.24 -10.04
N GLN A 81 21.83 -19.06 -10.31
CA GLN A 81 22.40 -18.06 -11.19
C GLN A 81 23.30 -17.07 -10.43
N ILE A 82 24.51 -16.82 -10.95
CA ILE A 82 25.34 -15.72 -10.46
C ILE A 82 24.73 -14.40 -10.89
N LEU A 83 24.39 -13.57 -9.91
CA LEU A 83 23.94 -12.21 -10.12
C LEU A 83 25.10 -11.22 -10.21
N ARG A 84 26.15 -11.43 -9.39
CA ARG A 84 27.30 -10.53 -9.26
C ARG A 84 28.49 -11.24 -8.63
N ILE A 85 29.69 -10.87 -9.09
CA ILE A 85 30.96 -11.19 -8.46
C ILE A 85 31.64 -9.87 -8.11
N GLU A 86 32.01 -9.67 -6.84
CA GLU A 86 32.67 -8.45 -6.36
C GLU A 86 33.98 -8.77 -5.65
N LYS A 87 35.08 -8.15 -6.08
CA LYS A 87 36.37 -8.27 -5.41
C LYS A 87 36.40 -7.42 -4.14
N VAL A 88 36.76 -8.04 -3.02
CA VAL A 88 36.99 -7.40 -1.73
C VAL A 88 38.44 -7.50 -1.31
N LYS A 89 38.85 -6.67 -0.35
CA LYS A 89 40.22 -6.64 0.15
C LYS A 89 40.48 -7.70 1.21
N ASP A 90 39.50 -7.90 2.09
CA ASP A 90 39.65 -8.72 3.27
C ASP A 90 38.28 -9.27 3.65
N ILE A 91 38.13 -10.60 3.59
CA ILE A 91 36.90 -11.30 3.96
C ILE A 91 36.73 -11.33 5.50
N SER A 92 37.81 -11.08 6.26
CA SER A 92 37.75 -11.01 7.72
C SER A 92 36.98 -9.79 8.22
N GLN A 93 37.00 -8.68 7.46
CA GLN A 93 36.11 -7.56 7.68
C GLN A 93 34.79 -7.85 6.99
N LYS A 94 33.71 -7.96 7.77
CA LYS A 94 32.36 -8.20 7.25
C LYS A 94 32.05 -7.16 6.15
N PRO A 95 32.04 -7.54 4.87
CA PRO A 95 31.87 -6.58 3.80
C PRO A 95 30.43 -6.06 3.81
N ASP A 96 30.26 -4.82 3.32
CA ASP A 96 28.94 -4.24 3.13
C ASP A 96 28.17 -5.04 2.07
N THR A 97 27.30 -5.95 2.52
CA THR A 97 26.47 -6.76 1.62
C THR A 97 25.31 -5.92 1.10
N LEU A 98 25.11 -5.93 -0.22
CA LEU A 98 23.94 -5.32 -0.83
C LEU A 98 22.67 -6.09 -0.44
N THR A 99 21.60 -5.36 -0.16
CA THR A 99 20.30 -5.92 0.29
C THR A 99 19.16 -5.61 -0.68
N ASN A 100 19.44 -4.87 -1.74
CA ASN A 100 18.51 -4.61 -2.84
C ASN A 100 18.91 -5.43 -4.06
N PHE A 101 17.98 -6.20 -4.61
CA PHE A 101 18.22 -7.10 -5.72
C PHE A 101 18.72 -6.40 -6.99
N GLU A 102 18.17 -5.23 -7.31
CA GLU A 102 18.60 -4.45 -8.47
C GLU A 102 20.00 -3.85 -8.29
N GLN A 103 20.35 -3.40 -7.08
CA GLN A 103 21.73 -2.95 -6.83
C GLN A 103 22.72 -4.10 -7.03
N ILE A 104 22.37 -5.31 -6.59
CA ILE A 104 23.23 -6.48 -6.82
C ILE A 104 23.43 -6.68 -8.32
N LYS A 105 22.37 -6.59 -9.12
CA LYS A 105 22.41 -6.88 -10.56
C LYS A 105 23.04 -5.78 -11.41
N PHE A 106 22.79 -4.52 -11.06
CA PHE A 106 23.02 -3.39 -11.98
C PHE A 106 24.08 -2.39 -11.51
N LEU A 107 24.42 -2.35 -10.22
CA LEU A 107 25.37 -1.35 -9.70
C LEU A 107 26.81 -1.81 -9.90
N GLU A 108 27.61 -1.05 -10.63
CA GLU A 108 29.04 -1.30 -10.82
C GLU A 108 29.85 -0.09 -10.36
N TRP A 109 30.94 -0.31 -9.62
CA TRP A 109 31.81 0.77 -9.14
C TRP A 109 33.15 0.76 -9.88
N PHE A 110 33.57 1.93 -10.37
CA PHE A 110 34.79 2.13 -11.13
C PHE A 110 35.73 3.09 -10.41
N GLY A 111 37.01 2.77 -10.36
CA GLY A 111 38.06 3.61 -9.79
C GLY A 111 39.41 2.93 -9.85
N LYS A 112 40.44 3.59 -9.30
CA LYS A 112 41.79 3.02 -9.24
C LYS A 112 42.01 2.31 -7.90
N PHE A 113 42.72 1.20 -7.97
CA PHE A 113 43.30 0.55 -6.80
C PHE A 113 44.81 0.83 -6.76
N GLU A 114 45.36 1.03 -5.57
CA GLU A 114 46.81 1.04 -5.34
C GLU A 114 47.36 -0.39 -5.12
N ILE A 115 48.69 -0.54 -5.05
CA ILE A 115 49.41 -1.83 -4.90
C ILE A 115 48.88 -2.66 -3.72
N ASN A 116 48.41 -2.01 -2.66
CA ASN A 116 47.86 -2.66 -1.46
C ASN A 116 46.33 -2.93 -1.55
N HIS A 117 45.75 -2.90 -2.76
CA HIS A 117 44.33 -3.04 -3.04
C HIS A 117 43.43 -2.01 -2.33
N PHE A 118 43.98 -0.84 -1.96
CA PHE A 118 43.17 0.27 -1.47
C PHE A 118 42.51 1.01 -2.63
N LYS A 119 41.23 1.36 -2.45
CA LYS A 119 40.54 2.29 -3.36
C LYS A 119 41.21 3.65 -3.24
N VAL A 120 41.69 4.22 -4.34
CA VAL A 120 42.33 5.55 -4.35
C VAL A 120 41.75 6.44 -5.43
N GLY A 121 41.84 7.76 -5.21
CA GLY A 121 41.41 8.74 -6.21
C GLY A 121 39.90 8.79 -6.41
N LYS A 122 39.46 9.23 -7.59
CA LYS A 122 38.04 9.39 -7.92
C LYS A 122 37.40 8.03 -8.22
N TRP A 123 36.26 7.78 -7.59
CA TRP A 123 35.41 6.64 -7.84
C TRP A 123 34.07 7.09 -8.40
N THR A 124 33.55 6.35 -9.37
CA THR A 124 32.26 6.59 -10.00
C THR A 124 31.44 5.31 -10.05
N ALA A 125 30.12 5.43 -10.20
CA ALA A 125 29.23 4.28 -10.33
C ALA A 125 28.57 4.23 -11.71
N ASN A 126 28.33 3.03 -12.23
CA ASN A 126 27.40 2.78 -13.32
C ASN A 126 26.18 2.04 -12.78
N TRP A 127 25.04 2.25 -13.42
CA TRP A 127 23.79 1.55 -13.19
C TRP A 127 23.32 0.95 -14.51
N ASN A 128 23.26 -0.39 -14.57
CA ASN A 128 22.83 -1.13 -15.75
C ASN A 128 23.65 -0.74 -17.00
N GLY A 129 24.97 -0.63 -16.85
CA GLY A 129 25.89 -0.20 -17.91
C GLY A 129 25.97 1.31 -18.14
N GLU A 130 25.00 2.09 -17.66
CA GLU A 130 24.99 3.55 -17.82
C GLU A 130 25.77 4.24 -16.70
N LYS A 131 26.64 5.18 -17.06
CA LYS A 131 27.39 5.94 -16.06
C LYS A 131 26.48 6.89 -15.29
N LEU A 132 26.39 6.73 -13.97
CA LEU A 132 25.63 7.62 -13.12
C LEU A 132 26.38 8.93 -12.92
N MET A 133 25.79 10.03 -13.40
CA MET A 133 26.41 11.34 -13.35
C MET A 133 26.66 11.81 -11.91
N GLU A 134 27.91 12.16 -11.64
CA GLU A 134 28.42 12.67 -10.36
C GLU A 134 28.31 11.71 -9.16
N VAL A 135 27.87 10.47 -9.37
CA VAL A 135 27.78 9.47 -8.30
C VAL A 135 29.17 8.96 -7.98
N GLY A 136 29.47 8.87 -6.68
CA GLY A 136 30.78 8.54 -6.13
C GLY A 136 31.46 9.70 -5.44
N GLY A 137 32.79 9.66 -5.36
CA GLY A 137 33.60 10.63 -4.61
C GLY A 137 35.08 10.29 -4.66
N TYR A 138 35.87 10.80 -3.72
CA TYR A 138 37.31 10.59 -3.67
C TYR A 138 37.73 9.75 -2.47
N TYR A 139 38.69 8.85 -2.68
CA TYR A 139 39.44 8.18 -1.62
C TYR A 139 40.84 8.79 -1.49
N SER A 140 41.34 8.88 -0.25
CA SER A 140 42.74 9.18 0.05
C SER A 140 43.66 8.03 -0.37
N LYS A 141 44.97 8.26 -0.32
CA LYS A 141 45.99 7.22 -0.55
C LYS A 141 45.86 6.04 0.42
N ASP A 142 45.40 6.31 1.64
CA ASP A 142 45.17 5.28 2.66
C ASP A 142 43.84 4.53 2.50
N GLY A 143 43.10 4.75 1.41
CA GLY A 143 41.84 4.07 1.15
C GLY A 143 40.65 4.59 1.96
N LEU A 144 40.73 5.79 2.52
CA LEU A 144 39.64 6.42 3.27
C LEU A 144 38.85 7.40 2.40
N LYS A 145 37.52 7.37 2.45
CA LYS A 145 36.66 8.34 1.77
C LYS A 145 36.94 9.76 2.29
N GLN A 146 37.08 10.70 1.36
CA GLN A 146 37.31 12.13 1.60
C GLN A 146 36.43 12.99 0.70
N GLY A 147 36.13 14.21 1.14
CA GLY A 147 35.47 15.24 0.33
C GLY A 147 33.99 14.96 0.09
N ILE A 148 33.43 15.56 -0.96
CA ILE A 148 32.01 15.41 -1.31
C ILE A 148 31.78 14.04 -1.93
N TRP A 149 30.76 13.35 -1.45
CA TRP A 149 30.29 12.06 -1.96
C TRP A 149 28.81 12.14 -2.30
N LYS A 150 28.44 11.57 -3.44
CA LYS A 150 27.06 11.30 -3.85
C LYS A 150 26.87 9.79 -3.92
N GLU A 151 26.14 9.22 -2.96
CA GLU A 151 25.95 7.78 -2.77
C GLU A 151 24.52 7.37 -3.11
N LEU A 152 24.30 6.14 -3.56
CA LEU A 152 22.96 5.60 -3.74
C LEU A 152 22.38 5.25 -2.36
N ILE A 153 21.08 5.48 -2.12
CA ILE A 153 20.43 4.95 -0.91
C ILE A 153 20.44 3.41 -0.92
N LYS A 154 20.25 2.78 0.26
CA LYS A 154 20.19 1.31 0.37
C LYS A 154 19.10 0.66 -0.50
N ASN A 155 18.03 1.40 -0.78
CA ASN A 155 16.89 0.91 -1.54
C ASN A 155 16.80 1.57 -2.91
N TYR A 156 17.95 1.93 -3.49
CA TYR A 156 17.97 2.47 -4.84
C TYR A 156 17.59 1.36 -5.83
N TRP A 157 16.69 1.68 -6.74
CA TRP A 157 16.26 0.81 -7.84
C TRP A 157 15.76 1.68 -8.98
N THR A 158 15.42 1.06 -10.11
CA THR A 158 15.00 1.77 -11.33
C THR A 158 13.81 2.71 -11.09
N GLY A 159 12.86 2.33 -10.22
CA GLY A 159 11.72 3.16 -9.83
C GLY A 159 11.94 4.14 -8.67
N ALA A 160 13.13 4.16 -8.05
CA ALA A 160 13.49 5.13 -7.00
C ALA A 160 14.98 5.49 -7.03
N GLN A 161 15.32 6.41 -7.94
CA GLN A 161 16.68 6.90 -8.10
C GLN A 161 17.02 8.01 -7.09
N VAL A 162 17.20 7.64 -5.82
CA VAL A 162 17.52 8.58 -4.75
C VAL A 162 19.00 8.50 -4.35
N TYR A 163 19.66 9.65 -4.27
CA TYR A 163 21.05 9.75 -3.83
C TYR A 163 21.16 10.45 -2.47
N GLU A 164 22.17 10.10 -1.67
CA GLU A 164 22.62 10.84 -0.50
C GLU A 164 23.87 11.63 -0.87
N ILE A 165 23.86 12.95 -0.67
CA ILE A 165 25.04 13.80 -0.91
C ILE A 165 25.50 14.48 0.39
N GLY A 166 26.80 14.39 0.66
CA GLY A 166 27.42 15.02 1.82
C GLY A 166 28.93 14.88 1.80
N VAL A 167 29.59 15.16 2.93
CA VAL A 167 31.06 15.16 3.03
C VAL A 167 31.54 14.00 3.88
N TYR A 168 32.59 13.31 3.42
CA TYR A 168 33.39 12.39 4.22
C TYR A 168 34.71 13.03 4.63
N ILE A 169 35.15 12.72 5.85
CA ILE A 169 36.51 12.97 6.35
C ILE A 169 36.98 11.67 6.99
N ASN A 170 38.03 11.06 6.43
CA ASN A 170 38.61 9.80 6.94
C ASN A 170 37.56 8.68 7.14
N ASN A 171 36.76 8.37 6.11
CA ASN A 171 35.64 7.40 6.16
C ASN A 171 34.48 7.75 7.12
N GLN A 172 34.51 8.90 7.80
CA GLN A 172 33.40 9.36 8.63
C GLN A 172 32.56 10.40 7.89
N ARG A 173 31.25 10.20 7.85
CA ARG A 173 30.30 11.21 7.35
C ARG A 173 30.33 12.42 8.27
N ARG A 174 30.39 13.64 7.73
CA ARG A 174 30.44 14.91 8.49
C ARG A 174 29.46 15.93 7.92
N GLY A 175 29.02 16.85 8.78
CA GLY A 175 28.22 18.00 8.38
C GLY A 175 26.85 17.62 7.80
N PHE A 176 26.28 18.51 6.98
CA PHE A 176 24.95 18.34 6.40
C PHE A 176 24.93 17.34 5.24
N TRP A 177 23.90 16.49 5.25
CA TRP A 177 23.61 15.54 4.19
C TRP A 177 22.23 15.83 3.58
N ASN A 178 22.10 15.61 2.27
CA ASN A 178 20.89 15.88 1.50
C ASN A 178 20.49 14.67 0.66
N TYR A 179 19.19 14.40 0.51
CA TYR A 179 18.70 13.50 -0.51
C TYR A 179 18.62 14.29 -1.83
N LEU A 180 19.02 13.65 -2.92
CA LEU A 180 18.75 14.12 -4.27
C LEU A 180 17.76 13.15 -4.90
N TYR A 181 16.58 13.65 -5.24
CA TYR A 181 15.54 12.87 -5.89
C TYR A 181 14.94 13.70 -7.03
N GLY A 182 15.19 13.25 -8.26
CA GLY A 182 15.06 14.10 -9.45
C GLY A 182 15.92 15.36 -9.30
N ASN A 183 15.32 16.53 -9.56
CA ASN A 183 15.98 17.84 -9.37
C ASN A 183 15.82 18.41 -7.96
N ASN A 184 15.15 17.68 -7.05
CA ASN A 184 14.86 18.18 -5.71
C ASN A 184 15.95 17.76 -4.73
N LYS A 185 16.45 18.75 -3.98
CA LYS A 185 17.36 18.55 -2.86
C LYS A 185 16.58 18.62 -1.55
N ILE A 186 16.52 17.50 -0.83
CA ILE A 186 15.78 17.39 0.43
C ILE A 186 16.81 17.33 1.57
N PRO A 187 16.82 18.29 2.52
CA PRO A 187 17.73 18.25 3.67
C PRO A 187 17.48 17.00 4.52
N ILE A 188 18.49 16.15 4.71
CA ILE A 188 18.37 14.92 5.50
C ILE A 188 18.64 15.20 6.97
N GLY A 189 19.75 15.87 7.29
CA GLY A 189 20.21 16.07 8.66
C GLY A 189 21.73 16.29 8.70
N GLN A 190 22.32 16.30 9.90
CA GLN A 190 23.76 16.51 10.07
C GLN A 190 24.44 15.40 10.86
N TYR A 191 25.65 15.03 10.46
CA TYR A 191 26.52 14.15 11.24
C TYR A 191 27.46 14.98 12.11
N ASN A 192 27.61 14.57 13.37
CA ASN A 192 28.52 15.17 14.34
C ASN A 192 29.99 14.79 14.07
N ASP A 193 30.88 15.24 14.94
CA ASP A 193 32.31 15.00 14.80
C ASP A 193 32.78 13.57 15.10
N GLN A 194 31.87 12.66 15.38
CA GLN A 194 32.14 11.23 15.52
C GLN A 194 31.53 10.44 14.36
N GLY A 195 30.97 11.11 13.35
CA GLY A 195 30.26 10.47 12.25
C GLY A 195 28.90 9.88 12.65
N GLN A 196 28.32 10.35 13.75
CA GLN A 196 27.00 9.93 14.23
C GLN A 196 25.93 10.94 13.82
N LYS A 197 24.73 10.46 13.51
CA LYS A 197 23.57 11.31 13.20
C LYS A 197 23.22 12.15 14.42
N ASP A 198 23.04 13.45 14.25
CA ASP A 198 22.72 14.39 15.33
C ASP A 198 21.78 15.51 14.85
N GLY A 199 20.90 16.01 15.71
CA GLY A 199 19.92 17.06 15.39
C GLY A 199 18.70 16.56 14.61
N LYS A 200 18.05 17.44 13.85
CA LYS A 200 16.81 17.10 13.10
C LYS A 200 17.12 16.28 11.85
N TRP A 201 16.32 15.25 11.62
CA TRP A 201 16.49 14.32 10.51
C TRP A 201 15.21 14.01 9.75
N ILE A 202 15.32 13.89 8.42
CA ILE A 202 14.36 13.28 7.51
C ILE A 202 14.93 11.93 7.06
N VAL A 203 14.17 10.85 7.20
CA VAL A 203 14.57 9.49 6.81
C VAL A 203 13.55 8.95 5.82
N LEU A 204 13.97 8.42 4.67
CA LEU A 204 13.05 7.84 3.71
C LEU A 204 12.51 6.50 4.20
N SER A 205 11.26 6.19 3.83
CA SER A 205 10.72 4.86 4.02
C SER A 205 11.49 3.82 3.22
N PRO A 206 11.62 2.58 3.70
CA PRO A 206 12.20 1.52 2.91
C PRO A 206 11.47 1.30 1.56
N GLN A 207 10.17 1.58 1.48
CA GLN A 207 9.40 1.50 0.23
C GLN A 207 9.36 2.81 -0.56
N PHE A 208 10.26 3.77 -0.29
CA PHE A 208 10.27 5.05 -0.99
C PHE A 208 10.45 4.85 -2.50
N CYS A 209 9.50 5.36 -3.30
CA CYS A 209 9.52 5.28 -4.75
C CYS A 209 8.68 6.41 -5.36
N ASN A 210 8.64 6.47 -6.70
CA ASN A 210 7.91 7.50 -7.42
C ASN A 210 6.42 7.60 -7.04
N ILE A 211 5.79 6.46 -6.74
CA ILE A 211 4.38 6.37 -6.34
C ILE A 211 4.16 6.48 -4.82
N SER A 212 5.17 6.17 -4.00
CA SER A 212 5.07 6.18 -2.54
C SER A 212 6.24 6.91 -1.91
N GLN A 213 6.05 8.20 -1.66
CA GLN A 213 7.09 9.09 -1.15
C GLN A 213 6.90 9.33 0.36
N VAL A 214 7.03 8.24 1.13
CA VAL A 214 6.91 8.29 2.60
C VAL A 214 8.24 8.70 3.25
N THR A 215 8.19 9.69 4.13
CA THR A 215 9.35 10.21 4.88
C THR A 215 9.06 10.30 6.38
N TYR A 216 10.06 10.03 7.22
CA TYR A 216 10.00 10.12 8.67
C TYR A 216 10.83 11.29 9.17
N HIS A 217 10.25 12.20 9.93
CA HIS A 217 10.86 13.44 10.39
C HIS A 217 10.97 13.40 11.90
N GLY A 218 12.17 13.48 12.45
CA GLY A 218 12.39 13.47 13.89
C GLY A 218 13.77 13.98 14.27
N GLU A 219 14.28 13.60 15.42
CA GLU A 219 15.58 14.02 15.91
C GLU A 219 16.47 12.80 16.17
N TYR A 220 17.76 12.92 15.87
CA TYR A 220 18.79 11.99 16.33
C TYR A 220 19.67 12.67 17.38
N LYS A 221 20.17 11.88 18.33
CA LYS A 221 21.21 12.26 19.27
C LYS A 221 22.23 11.14 19.37
N ASN A 222 23.49 11.43 19.06
CA ASN A 222 24.59 10.45 19.05
C ASN A 222 24.25 9.16 18.28
N GLY A 223 23.62 9.31 17.10
CA GLY A 223 23.26 8.19 16.24
C GLY A 223 21.98 7.44 16.63
N ARG A 224 21.29 7.83 17.71
CA ARG A 224 20.01 7.23 18.15
C ARG A 224 18.83 8.12 17.83
N LYS A 225 17.70 7.55 17.41
CA LYS A 225 16.44 8.28 17.24
C LYS A 225 15.91 8.70 18.61
N VAL A 226 15.54 9.96 18.75
CA VAL A 226 15.00 10.56 19.97
C VAL A 226 13.80 11.44 19.63
N GLY A 227 12.99 11.74 20.63
CA GLY A 227 11.79 12.56 20.50
C GLY A 227 10.71 11.95 19.58
N LYS A 228 9.82 12.82 19.09
CA LYS A 228 8.73 12.44 18.19
C LYS A 228 9.25 12.33 16.75
N TRP A 229 8.86 11.25 16.09
CA TRP A 229 9.11 10.97 14.68
C TRP A 229 7.79 10.96 13.92
N ASP A 230 7.54 12.02 13.18
CA ASP A 230 6.36 12.21 12.35
C ASP A 230 6.53 11.54 10.98
N THR A 231 5.48 10.91 10.47
CA THR A 231 5.44 10.22 9.17
C THR A 231 4.64 11.06 8.20
N PHE A 232 5.24 11.36 7.05
CA PHE A 232 4.66 12.15 5.98
C PHE A 232 4.61 11.34 4.69
N PHE A 233 3.55 11.51 3.92
CA PHE A 233 3.36 10.96 2.59
C PHE A 233 3.24 12.12 1.58
N LEU A 234 4.07 12.17 0.53
CA LEU A 234 3.94 13.21 -0.48
C LEU A 234 2.77 12.88 -1.43
N ARG A 235 1.70 13.69 -1.37
CA ARG A 235 0.58 13.62 -2.31
C ARG A 235 0.48 14.93 -3.08
N ASN A 236 0.48 14.87 -4.42
CA ASN A 236 0.42 16.04 -5.31
C ASN A 236 1.51 17.10 -5.01
N GLY A 237 2.74 16.66 -4.73
CA GLY A 237 3.86 17.56 -4.41
C GLY A 237 3.80 18.20 -3.01
N LYS A 238 2.87 17.79 -2.14
CA LYS A 238 2.74 18.30 -0.77
C LYS A 238 2.86 17.16 0.25
N ASN A 239 3.63 17.39 1.31
CA ASN A 239 3.78 16.43 2.41
C ASN A 239 2.49 16.42 3.25
N GLN A 240 1.81 15.28 3.28
CA GLN A 240 0.66 15.02 4.13
C GLN A 240 1.11 14.19 5.34
N TRP A 241 0.87 14.69 6.55
CA TRP A 241 1.13 13.92 7.77
C TRP A 241 0.14 12.75 7.86
N ILE A 242 0.65 11.53 8.06
CA ILE A 242 -0.15 10.30 8.13
C ILE A 242 0.01 9.54 9.44
N GLY A 243 0.90 9.99 10.35
CA GLY A 243 1.07 9.37 11.66
C GLY A 243 2.39 9.72 12.32
N GLY A 244 2.73 9.08 13.44
CA GLY A 244 4.03 9.26 14.09
C GLY A 244 4.26 8.34 15.28
N ARG A 245 5.53 8.18 15.67
CA ARG A 245 5.98 7.40 16.84
C ARG A 245 6.88 8.27 17.72
N SER A 246 6.83 8.09 19.04
CA SER A 246 7.77 8.75 19.97
C SER A 246 8.88 7.79 20.39
N TYR A 247 10.10 8.31 20.53
CA TYR A 247 11.28 7.63 21.05
C TYR A 247 11.76 8.46 22.25
N GLU A 248 11.75 7.92 23.47
CA GLU A 248 12.19 8.68 24.64
C GLU A 248 13.71 8.59 24.85
N ASP A 249 14.32 9.74 25.15
CA ASP A 249 15.74 9.90 25.48
C ASP A 249 16.02 9.21 26.84
N GLN A 250 16.84 8.16 26.85
CA GLN A 250 17.35 7.55 28.08
C GLN A 250 18.85 7.86 28.20
N PRO A 251 19.35 8.35 29.35
CA PRO A 251 20.77 8.64 29.55
C PRO A 251 21.61 7.36 29.58
N GLU A 252 22.78 7.42 28.96
CA GLU A 252 23.74 6.31 28.91
C GLU A 252 24.39 6.07 30.27
N MET A 253 24.13 4.93 30.91
CA MET A 253 24.95 4.44 32.03
C MET A 253 26.02 3.47 31.51
N LYS A 254 27.28 3.74 31.88
CA LYS A 254 28.43 2.85 31.68
C LYS A 254 28.37 1.69 32.67
N THR A 255 28.34 0.46 32.16
CA THR A 255 28.37 -0.78 32.96
C THR A 255 29.73 -0.98 33.62
N GLN A 256 29.79 -0.98 34.96
CA GLN A 256 30.85 -1.64 35.71
C GLN A 256 30.36 -3.05 36.10
N MET A 257 31.07 -4.07 35.66
CA MET A 257 30.84 -5.46 36.05
C MET A 257 31.22 -5.67 37.53
N ILE A 258 30.27 -6.11 38.35
CA ILE A 258 30.56 -6.81 39.61
C ILE A 258 30.33 -8.30 39.37
N GLN A 259 31.41 -9.06 39.47
CA GLN A 259 31.39 -10.51 39.61
C GLN A 259 30.64 -10.90 40.89
N LEU A 260 29.62 -11.75 40.79
CA LEU A 260 29.17 -12.56 41.93
C LEU A 260 29.16 -14.04 41.56
N ARG A 261 30.07 -14.73 42.25
CA ARG A 261 30.28 -16.18 42.31
C ARG A 261 28.96 -16.94 42.46
N VAL A 262 28.86 -18.01 41.68
CA VAL A 262 28.01 -19.16 41.96
C VAL A 262 28.50 -19.80 43.26
N GLY A 263 27.71 -19.66 44.33
CA GLY A 263 27.82 -20.42 45.56
C GLY A 263 26.69 -21.43 45.63
N SER A 264 27.05 -22.70 45.69
CA SER A 264 26.22 -23.87 45.97
C SER A 264 25.42 -23.71 47.28
N GLY A 265 24.16 -24.17 47.31
CA GLY A 265 23.39 -24.17 48.56
C GLY A 265 21.97 -24.74 48.43
N GLN A 266 21.84 -25.99 48.86
CA GLN A 266 20.64 -26.83 49.00
C GLN A 266 19.44 -26.20 49.75
N ASN A 267 18.24 -26.65 49.33
CA ASN A 267 17.06 -27.01 50.13
C ASN A 267 16.77 -26.25 51.44
N GLN A 268 15.67 -25.49 51.44
CA GLN A 268 14.67 -25.54 52.53
C GLN A 268 13.32 -24.96 52.06
N ALA A 269 12.34 -25.85 51.86
CA ALA A 269 10.95 -25.50 51.68
C ALA A 269 10.31 -25.20 53.05
N LYS A 270 9.80 -23.97 53.26
CA LYS A 270 8.88 -23.65 54.35
C LYS A 270 7.48 -23.45 53.78
N GLY A 271 6.60 -24.40 54.08
CA GLY A 271 5.20 -24.38 53.68
C GLY A 271 4.36 -23.41 54.50
N PHE A 272 3.54 -22.61 53.80
CA PHE A 272 2.42 -21.88 54.40
C PHE A 272 1.15 -22.74 54.33
N ARG A 273 0.68 -23.18 55.52
CA ARG A 273 -0.55 -23.95 55.71
C ARG A 273 -1.75 -22.99 55.75
N ILE A 274 -2.59 -22.97 54.71
CA ILE A 274 -3.88 -22.27 54.74
C ILE A 274 -4.95 -23.20 55.31
N LYS A 275 -5.67 -22.74 56.35
CA LYS A 275 -6.69 -23.52 57.07
C LYS A 275 -7.87 -23.91 56.16
N LYS A 276 -8.10 -25.22 56.05
CA LYS A 276 -9.16 -25.92 55.30
C LYS A 276 -10.60 -25.46 55.63
N SER A 277 -10.82 -24.79 56.77
CA SER A 277 -12.16 -24.42 57.25
C SER A 277 -12.81 -23.22 56.54
N LYS A 278 -12.08 -22.44 55.73
CA LYS A 278 -12.66 -21.32 54.94
C LYS A 278 -13.18 -21.74 53.56
N MET A 279 -12.67 -22.83 52.97
CA MET A 279 -13.12 -23.32 51.65
C MET A 279 -14.48 -24.05 51.69
N GLU A 280 -14.82 -24.69 52.81
CA GLU A 280 -16.10 -25.41 52.95
C GLU A 280 -17.32 -24.45 52.92
N LYS A 281 -17.17 -23.22 53.44
CA LYS A 281 -18.24 -22.21 53.46
C LYS A 281 -18.47 -21.57 52.08
N VAL A 282 -17.42 -21.40 51.29
CA VAL A 282 -17.52 -20.90 49.91
C VAL A 282 -18.17 -21.94 48.99
N ARG A 283 -17.84 -23.23 49.17
CA ARG A 283 -18.46 -24.33 48.41
C ARG A 283 -19.97 -24.45 48.65
N LYS A 284 -20.43 -24.29 49.90
CA LYS A 284 -21.87 -24.29 50.23
C LYS A 284 -22.62 -23.06 49.69
N PHE A 285 -21.94 -21.93 49.50
CA PHE A 285 -22.55 -20.71 48.94
C PHE A 285 -22.70 -20.79 47.41
N VAL A 286 -21.72 -21.37 46.71
CA VAL A 286 -21.75 -21.54 45.24
C VAL A 286 -22.82 -22.55 44.79
N VAL A 287 -23.02 -23.64 45.54
CA VAL A 287 -24.07 -24.63 45.23
C VAL A 287 -25.48 -24.04 45.42
N LYS A 288 -25.67 -23.14 46.39
CA LYS A 288 -26.97 -22.49 46.65
C LYS A 288 -27.33 -21.45 45.60
N PHE A 289 -26.33 -20.80 44.99
CA PHE A 289 -26.53 -19.80 43.94
C PHE A 289 -26.83 -20.43 42.56
N GLY A 290 -26.24 -21.60 42.28
CA GLY A 290 -26.51 -22.36 41.05
C GLY A 290 -27.96 -22.86 40.95
N MET A 291 -28.54 -23.36 42.06
CA MET A 291 -29.95 -23.81 42.08
C MET A 291 -30.96 -22.67 41.87
N PHE A 292 -30.61 -21.43 42.23
CA PHE A 292 -31.50 -20.27 42.06
C PHE A 292 -31.59 -19.81 40.60
N GLN A 293 -30.51 -19.96 39.81
CA GLN A 293 -30.50 -19.60 38.39
C GLN A 293 -31.31 -20.59 37.54
N GLU A 294 -31.29 -21.87 37.88
CA GLU A 294 -31.99 -22.91 37.13
C GLU A 294 -33.52 -22.83 37.29
N ILE A 295 -34.00 -22.48 38.49
CA ILE A 295 -35.43 -22.27 38.77
C ILE A 295 -35.96 -21.02 38.05
N PHE A 296 -35.16 -19.95 37.98
CA PHE A 296 -35.54 -18.72 37.29
C PHE A 296 -35.63 -18.93 35.76
N PHE A 297 -34.72 -19.73 35.19
CA PHE A 297 -34.72 -20.06 33.76
C PHE A 297 -35.92 -20.95 33.36
N ARG A 298 -36.31 -21.93 34.19
CA ARG A 298 -37.48 -22.77 33.92
C ARG A 298 -38.80 -21.97 33.93
N LYS A 299 -38.98 -21.04 34.88
CA LYS A 299 -40.17 -20.18 34.92
C LYS A 299 -40.24 -19.19 33.75
N ALA A 300 -39.10 -18.70 33.25
CA ALA A 300 -39.06 -17.85 32.07
C ALA A 300 -39.43 -18.61 30.79
N GLN A 301 -39.02 -19.89 30.66
CA GLN A 301 -39.40 -20.73 29.52
C GLN A 301 -40.89 -21.12 29.53
N GLU A 302 -41.49 -21.38 30.70
CA GLU A 302 -42.92 -21.64 30.82
C GLU A 302 -43.78 -20.43 30.42
N GLN A 303 -43.34 -19.21 30.73
CA GLN A 303 -44.01 -17.97 30.30
C GLN A 303 -43.88 -17.76 28.79
N LEU A 304 -42.72 -18.08 28.19
CA LEU A 304 -42.50 -17.96 26.75
C LEU A 304 -43.34 -18.96 25.92
N GLN A 305 -43.56 -20.17 26.44
CA GLN A 305 -44.41 -21.20 25.85
C GLN A 305 -45.89 -20.81 25.87
N LYS A 306 -46.37 -20.16 26.94
CA LYS A 306 -47.75 -19.66 27.05
C LYS A 306 -48.04 -18.51 26.07
N CYS A 307 -47.05 -17.66 25.78
CA CYS A 307 -47.19 -16.59 24.78
C CYS A 307 -47.22 -17.10 23.33
N LYS A 308 -46.61 -18.25 23.02
CA LYS A 308 -46.63 -18.83 21.66
C LYS A 308 -47.96 -19.46 21.28
N ILE A 309 -48.80 -19.84 22.25
CA ILE A 309 -50.09 -20.49 22.00
C ILE A 309 -51.21 -19.48 21.66
N LEU A 310 -51.02 -18.18 21.93
CA LEU A 310 -52.04 -17.15 21.64
C LEU A 310 -51.98 -16.55 20.22
N CYS A 311 -50.91 -16.78 19.44
CA CYS A 311 -50.74 -16.15 18.12
C CYS A 311 -51.10 -17.03 16.91
N PHE A 312 -51.56 -18.26 17.09
CA PHE A 312 -51.96 -19.17 16.00
C PHE A 312 -53.48 -19.35 15.91
N LYS A 313 -54.22 -18.25 15.67
CA LYS A 313 -55.60 -18.30 15.15
C LYS A 313 -55.88 -17.11 14.23
N LYS A 314 -55.51 -17.25 12.96
CA LYS A 314 -56.30 -16.82 11.78
C LYS A 314 -55.51 -17.12 10.50
N HIS A 315 -55.95 -18.15 9.78
CA HIS A 315 -55.57 -18.39 8.39
C HIS A 315 -56.44 -17.51 7.48
N ILE A 316 -55.81 -16.78 6.55
CA ILE A 316 -56.40 -16.40 5.26
C ILE A 316 -55.35 -16.68 4.19
N PHE A 317 -55.74 -17.47 3.18
CA PHE A 317 -55.00 -17.82 1.97
C PHE A 317 -54.87 -16.61 1.05
N ILE A 318 -53.65 -16.24 0.62
CA ILE A 318 -53.40 -15.53 -0.66
C ILE A 318 -52.10 -16.08 -1.31
N ILE A 319 -52.22 -16.39 -2.60
CA ILE A 319 -51.25 -16.92 -3.57
C ILE A 319 -50.02 -15.97 -3.73
N PRO A 320 -48.78 -16.46 -3.95
CA PRO A 320 -47.64 -15.57 -4.10
C PRO A 320 -47.56 -14.96 -5.50
N PHE A 321 -47.55 -13.64 -5.55
CA PHE A 321 -47.11 -12.84 -6.69
C PHE A 321 -45.59 -13.00 -6.88
N LEU A 322 -45.20 -13.37 -8.10
CA LEU A 322 -43.83 -13.33 -8.60
C LEU A 322 -43.35 -11.87 -8.67
N ASN A 323 -42.21 -11.60 -8.06
CA ASN A 323 -41.59 -10.29 -8.00
C ASN A 323 -40.90 -9.98 -9.33
N GLN A 324 -41.58 -9.20 -10.19
CA GLN A 324 -40.98 -8.52 -11.34
C GLN A 324 -40.17 -7.33 -10.84
N ASN A 325 -38.85 -7.44 -10.78
CA ASN A 325 -37.94 -6.31 -10.70
C ASN A 325 -36.53 -6.72 -11.16
N TYR A 326 -36.42 -7.14 -12.43
CA TYR A 326 -35.16 -7.21 -13.16
C TYR A 326 -35.47 -7.13 -14.66
N PHE A 327 -35.78 -5.93 -15.18
CA PHE A 327 -35.79 -5.67 -16.62
C PHE A 327 -35.73 -4.17 -16.91
N HIS A 328 -34.59 -3.55 -16.63
CA HIS A 328 -34.18 -2.32 -17.29
C HIS A 328 -32.67 -2.32 -17.39
N TYR A 329 -32.13 -2.83 -18.50
CA TYR A 329 -30.94 -2.35 -19.18
C TYR A 329 -30.67 -3.30 -20.36
N PHE A 330 -31.23 -2.97 -21.52
CA PHE A 330 -30.68 -3.27 -22.85
C PHE A 330 -31.67 -2.69 -23.89
N GLN A 331 -31.36 -1.52 -24.43
CA GLN A 331 -31.99 -1.05 -25.66
C GLN A 331 -30.90 -0.99 -26.74
N LEU A 332 -30.90 -2.02 -27.58
CA LEU A 332 -30.31 -2.02 -28.91
C LEU A 332 -31.11 -1.05 -29.79
N GLN A 333 -30.43 -0.17 -30.53
CA GLN A 333 -30.96 0.38 -31.77
C GLN A 333 -30.04 -0.03 -32.91
N ILE A 334 -30.60 -0.82 -33.83
CA ILE A 334 -30.05 -1.12 -35.14
C ILE A 334 -31.12 -0.72 -36.18
N LEU A 335 -30.59 -0.11 -37.26
CA LEU A 335 -31.09 -0.01 -38.64
C LEU A 335 -31.93 1.22 -39.09
N MET A 336 -31.25 2.04 -39.91
CA MET A 336 -31.49 2.41 -41.32
C MET A 336 -31.19 3.92 -41.48
N GLY A 337 -30.28 4.42 -42.31
CA GLY A 337 -29.72 3.94 -43.57
C GLY A 337 -30.04 4.96 -44.66
N ALA A 338 -29.17 5.93 -44.94
CA ALA A 338 -29.17 6.68 -46.19
C ALA A 338 -27.82 7.38 -46.45
N LYS A 339 -27.30 7.14 -47.65
CA LYS A 339 -26.06 7.65 -48.26
C LYS A 339 -26.08 9.18 -48.42
N CYS A 340 -24.90 9.81 -48.31
CA CYS A 340 -24.28 10.50 -49.45
C CYS A 340 -22.84 10.94 -49.15
N SER A 341 -21.98 10.64 -50.10
CA SER A 341 -20.60 11.05 -50.28
C SER A 341 -20.43 12.56 -50.39
N ASN A 342 -19.35 13.11 -49.82
CA ASN A 342 -18.34 13.82 -50.62
C ASN A 342 -17.12 14.20 -49.76
N SER A 343 -15.96 13.86 -50.31
CA SER A 343 -14.62 14.25 -49.92
C SER A 343 -14.39 15.76 -49.99
N MET A 344 -13.64 16.34 -49.06
CA MET A 344 -12.65 17.36 -49.40
C MET A 344 -11.56 17.45 -48.32
N ILE A 345 -10.32 17.22 -48.76
CA ILE A 345 -9.07 17.45 -48.02
C ILE A 345 -8.76 18.94 -48.12
N ILE A 346 -8.50 19.63 -46.99
CA ILE A 346 -7.61 20.80 -46.93
C ILE A 346 -6.79 20.73 -45.63
N LYS A 347 -5.48 20.95 -45.82
CA LYS A 347 -4.37 20.97 -44.87
C LYS A 347 -4.37 22.20 -43.95
N ASP A 348 -3.68 22.05 -42.82
CA ASP A 348 -2.90 23.01 -42.02
C ASP A 348 -3.20 24.51 -42.15
N PHE A 349 -3.51 25.15 -41.03
CA PHE A 349 -3.01 26.49 -40.70
C PHE A 349 -2.95 26.70 -39.18
N ASP A 350 -1.72 26.93 -38.67
CA ASP A 350 -1.43 27.61 -37.42
C ASP A 350 -1.89 29.07 -37.50
N VAL A 351 -2.68 29.54 -36.52
CA VAL A 351 -2.78 30.97 -36.18
C VAL A 351 -3.07 31.15 -34.68
N ASP A 352 -2.24 31.97 -34.05
CA ASP A 352 -2.34 32.50 -32.68
C ASP A 352 -3.70 33.17 -32.39
N LEU A 353 -4.25 32.91 -31.21
CA LEU A 353 -5.42 33.62 -30.67
C LEU A 353 -5.04 34.32 -29.36
N GLU A 354 -4.48 35.52 -29.47
CA GLU A 354 -4.71 36.61 -28.51
C GLU A 354 -5.81 37.51 -29.08
N GLU A 355 -7.06 37.34 -28.64
CA GLU A 355 -8.04 38.43 -28.67
C GLU A 355 -8.89 38.46 -27.41
N SER A 356 -8.76 39.59 -26.72
CA SER A 356 -9.47 39.99 -25.52
C SER A 356 -10.96 40.24 -25.80
N LEU A 357 -11.81 39.60 -25.00
CA LEU A 357 -13.25 39.82 -24.97
C LEU A 357 -13.58 41.21 -24.38
N TYR A 358 -14.07 42.12 -25.20
CA TYR A 358 -14.58 43.44 -24.80
C TYR A 358 -16.04 43.29 -24.37
N ILE A 359 -16.35 43.49 -23.07
CA ILE A 359 -17.74 43.67 -22.62
C ILE A 359 -18.02 45.16 -22.53
N GLN A 360 -18.89 45.61 -23.43
CA GLN A 360 -19.42 46.96 -23.50
C GLN A 360 -20.56 47.10 -22.47
N THR A 361 -20.38 47.93 -21.44
CA THR A 361 -21.51 48.47 -20.66
C THR A 361 -21.42 49.98 -20.58
N ARG A 362 -22.49 50.64 -21.06
CA ARG A 362 -22.75 52.08 -21.08
C ARG A 362 -22.73 52.69 -19.66
N ASP A 363 -22.26 53.94 -19.63
CA ASP A 363 -22.44 54.97 -18.61
C ASP A 363 -21.85 54.74 -17.22
N LYS A 364 -20.53 54.92 -17.10
CA LYS A 364 -19.90 55.53 -15.92
C LYS A 364 -18.78 56.47 -16.35
N LYS A 365 -18.85 57.73 -15.90
CA LYS A 365 -17.76 58.71 -16.00
C LYS A 365 -16.47 58.11 -15.43
N GLU A 366 -15.50 57.83 -16.27
CA GLU A 366 -14.14 57.54 -15.84
C GLU A 366 -13.59 58.78 -15.14
N THR A 367 -13.52 58.72 -13.82
CA THR A 367 -12.77 59.70 -13.05
C THR A 367 -11.32 59.22 -13.03
N GLN A 368 -10.55 59.57 -14.07
CA GLN A 368 -9.10 59.38 -14.02
C GLN A 368 -8.55 60.29 -12.92
N ILE A 369 -8.13 59.71 -11.80
CA ILE A 369 -7.39 60.45 -10.77
C ILE A 369 -6.00 60.69 -11.35
N GLY A 370 -5.69 61.95 -11.67
CA GLY A 370 -4.38 62.31 -12.21
C GLY A 370 -3.27 61.96 -11.21
N ASN A 371 -2.14 61.44 -11.71
CA ASN A 371 -0.96 61.05 -10.92
C ASN A 371 -0.42 62.14 -9.96
N ASN A 372 -0.84 63.40 -10.12
CA ASN A 372 -0.45 64.51 -9.25
C ASN A 372 -1.24 64.59 -7.93
N ASP A 373 -2.47 64.07 -7.86
CA ASP A 373 -3.28 64.10 -6.63
C ASP A 373 -2.90 63.01 -5.62
N LEU A 374 -2.30 61.91 -6.09
CA LEU A 374 -1.81 60.83 -5.24
C LEU A 374 -0.57 61.21 -4.42
N LYS A 375 0.22 62.20 -4.84
CA LYS A 375 1.47 62.60 -4.15
C LYS A 375 1.25 63.27 -2.79
N LYS A 376 0.04 63.74 -2.47
CA LYS A 376 -0.27 64.40 -1.18
C LYS A 376 -0.96 63.48 -0.15
N ASN A 377 -1.34 62.26 -0.53
CA ASN A 377 -2.10 61.35 0.33
C ASN A 377 -1.18 60.35 1.04
N LYS A 378 -1.52 59.98 2.28
CA LYS A 378 -0.86 58.85 2.96
C LYS A 378 -1.32 57.56 2.28
N ILE A 379 -0.38 56.85 1.66
CA ILE A 379 -0.62 55.56 1.01
C ILE A 379 0.05 54.47 1.84
N PHE A 380 -0.70 53.41 2.13
CA PHE A 380 -0.19 52.23 2.80
C PHE A 380 -0.34 51.03 1.89
N GLU A 381 0.68 50.17 1.88
CA GLU A 381 0.58 48.88 1.21
C GLU A 381 0.11 47.82 2.21
N ASN A 382 -0.88 47.02 1.82
CA ASN A 382 -1.33 45.89 2.60
C ASN A 382 -1.33 44.61 1.76
N GLN A 383 -1.11 43.46 2.40
CA GLN A 383 -1.16 42.15 1.75
C GLN A 383 -2.56 41.56 1.92
N CYS A 384 -3.13 41.04 0.83
CA CYS A 384 -4.38 40.29 0.86
C CYS A 384 -4.27 39.00 0.03
N ILE A 385 -5.20 38.06 0.25
CA ILE A 385 -5.31 36.83 -0.52
C ILE A 385 -6.43 36.93 -1.57
N ILE A 386 -6.14 36.47 -2.79
CA ILE A 386 -7.09 36.37 -3.91
C ILE A 386 -7.10 34.95 -4.50
N TRP A 387 -8.27 34.42 -4.85
CA TRP A 387 -8.39 33.16 -5.59
C TRP A 387 -8.12 33.40 -7.07
N ASN A 388 -7.25 32.59 -7.66
CA ASN A 388 -6.97 32.63 -9.10
C ASN A 388 -7.65 31.42 -9.76
N ASP A 389 -8.74 31.68 -10.50
CA ASP A 389 -9.52 30.64 -11.18
C ASP A 389 -8.71 29.86 -12.23
N LEU A 390 -7.83 30.54 -12.99
CA LEU A 390 -6.99 29.90 -14.01
C LEU A 390 -5.98 28.93 -13.40
N LYS A 391 -5.42 29.27 -12.23
CA LYS A 391 -4.40 28.47 -11.54
C LYS A 391 -4.98 27.56 -10.45
N GLN A 392 -6.29 27.61 -10.22
CA GLN A 392 -7.00 26.88 -9.16
C GLN A 392 -6.28 26.96 -7.81
N ARG A 393 -5.78 28.15 -7.46
CA ARG A 393 -5.01 28.39 -6.23
C ARG A 393 -5.14 29.82 -5.74
N TRP A 394 -4.97 30.00 -4.45
CA TRP A 394 -4.87 31.32 -3.84
C TRP A 394 -3.49 31.94 -4.05
N MET A 395 -3.45 33.24 -4.22
CA MET A 395 -2.24 34.02 -4.37
C MET A 395 -2.26 35.20 -3.40
N ASN A 396 -1.10 35.53 -2.84
CA ASN A 396 -0.93 36.79 -2.14
C ASN A 396 -0.86 37.91 -3.19
N THR A 397 -1.65 38.96 -3.00
CA THR A 397 -1.61 40.17 -3.82
C THR A 397 -1.48 41.38 -2.91
N LYS A 398 -0.85 42.42 -3.41
CA LYS A 398 -0.73 43.70 -2.73
C LYS A 398 -1.94 44.57 -3.09
N ILE A 399 -2.43 45.32 -2.11
CA ILE A 399 -3.42 46.38 -2.29
C ILE A 399 -2.87 47.68 -1.72
N LEU A 400 -3.21 48.79 -2.34
CA LEU A 400 -2.89 50.12 -1.84
C LEU A 400 -4.10 50.69 -1.11
N ILE A 401 -3.88 51.22 0.08
CA ILE A 401 -4.90 51.89 0.88
C ILE A 401 -4.52 53.37 0.92
N ALA A 402 -5.32 54.21 0.30
CA ALA A 402 -5.10 55.65 0.23
C ALA A 402 -6.15 56.39 1.08
N PHE A 403 -5.69 57.38 1.84
CA PHE A 403 -6.56 58.26 2.61
C PHE A 403 -6.75 59.58 1.85
N THR A 404 -7.99 59.99 1.64
CA THR A 404 -8.32 61.26 1.00
C THR A 404 -8.54 62.35 2.05
N GLN A 405 -8.43 63.61 1.62
CA GLN A 405 -8.78 64.78 2.46
C GLN A 405 -10.27 64.84 2.80
N ASN A 406 -11.11 64.10 2.06
CA ASN A 406 -12.56 64.01 2.28
C ASN A 406 -12.93 62.93 3.32
N PHE A 407 -11.97 62.48 4.12
CA PHE A 407 -12.13 61.37 5.05
C PHE A 407 -12.60 60.07 4.36
N GLU A 408 -12.04 59.76 3.19
CA GLU A 408 -12.32 58.50 2.51
C GLU A 408 -11.09 57.59 2.53
N ILE A 409 -11.32 56.30 2.67
CA ILE A 409 -10.33 55.24 2.52
C ILE A 409 -10.60 54.55 1.20
N ILE A 410 -9.66 54.67 0.28
CA ILE A 410 -9.74 54.07 -1.06
C ILE A 410 -8.84 52.83 -1.06
N TYR A 411 -9.43 51.68 -1.38
CA TYR A 411 -8.71 50.43 -1.60
C TYR A 411 -8.47 50.26 -3.10
N LEU A 412 -7.22 50.16 -3.51
CA LEU A 412 -6.77 50.09 -4.90
C LEU A 412 -6.02 48.78 -5.16
N LYS A 413 -6.21 48.19 -6.35
CA LYS A 413 -5.35 47.12 -6.88
C LYS A 413 -5.11 47.37 -8.36
N ASP A 414 -3.85 47.35 -8.77
CA ASP A 414 -3.44 47.55 -10.17
C ASP A 414 -4.07 48.80 -10.80
N GLY A 415 -4.20 49.88 -10.02
CA GLY A 415 -4.82 51.15 -10.42
C GLY A 415 -6.35 51.20 -10.35
N GLN A 416 -7.03 50.07 -10.13
CA GLN A 416 -8.49 50.00 -10.04
C GLN A 416 -8.99 50.22 -8.60
N ILE A 417 -10.02 51.06 -8.44
CA ILE A 417 -10.69 51.27 -7.15
C ILE A 417 -11.58 50.06 -6.85
N LEU A 418 -11.26 49.35 -5.78
CA LEU A 418 -12.01 48.20 -5.29
C LEU A 418 -13.14 48.61 -4.35
N ARG A 419 -12.88 49.61 -3.50
CA ARG A 419 -13.80 50.10 -2.47
C ARG A 419 -13.42 51.53 -2.06
N ILE A 420 -14.43 52.34 -1.78
CA ILE A 420 -14.29 53.64 -1.13
C ILE A 420 -15.10 53.58 0.17
N GLU A 421 -14.46 53.85 1.30
CA GLU A 421 -15.08 53.82 2.61
C GLU A 421 -14.99 55.20 3.25
N LYS A 422 -16.12 55.81 3.56
CA LYS A 422 -16.17 57.07 4.29
C LYS A 422 -15.87 56.81 5.76
N VAL A 423 -14.77 57.36 6.26
CA VAL A 423 -14.44 57.42 7.68
C VAL A 423 -14.74 58.81 8.22
N LYS A 424 -14.84 58.96 9.54
CA LYS A 424 -15.01 60.28 10.16
C LYS A 424 -13.71 60.84 10.73
N ASP A 425 -12.73 59.97 10.96
CA ASP A 425 -11.41 60.33 11.46
C ASP A 425 -10.35 59.45 10.79
N ILE A 426 -9.47 60.08 10.02
CA ILE A 426 -8.35 59.42 9.33
C ILE A 426 -7.26 58.95 10.29
N SER A 427 -7.31 59.35 11.57
CA SER A 427 -6.40 58.86 12.62
C SER A 427 -6.74 57.43 13.07
N GLN A 428 -7.99 56.99 12.88
CA GLN A 428 -8.39 55.63 13.16
C GLN A 428 -7.89 54.69 12.06
N LYS A 429 -7.07 53.71 12.47
CA LYS A 429 -6.57 52.69 11.56
C LYS A 429 -7.75 51.87 11.02
N PRO A 430 -7.94 51.73 9.70
CA PRO A 430 -9.01 50.91 9.13
C PRO A 430 -8.90 49.46 9.59
N ASP A 431 -10.05 48.82 9.74
CA ASP A 431 -10.13 47.38 9.96
C ASP A 431 -9.37 46.68 8.82
N THR A 432 -8.37 45.88 9.19
CA THR A 432 -7.45 45.28 8.22
C THR A 432 -8.13 44.08 7.55
N LEU A 433 -8.83 44.31 6.45
CA LEU A 433 -9.41 43.24 5.63
C LEU A 433 -8.28 42.54 4.86
N THR A 434 -8.08 41.26 5.15
CA THR A 434 -7.00 40.45 4.55
C THR A 434 -7.47 39.61 3.37
N ASN A 435 -8.78 39.57 3.11
CA ASN A 435 -9.39 38.82 2.01
C ASN A 435 -9.93 39.79 0.94
N PHE A 436 -9.55 39.56 -0.31
CA PHE A 436 -9.90 40.43 -1.44
C PHE A 436 -11.42 40.55 -1.66
N GLU A 437 -12.17 39.45 -1.51
CA GLU A 437 -13.63 39.48 -1.66
C GLU A 437 -14.30 40.25 -0.53
N GLN A 438 -13.78 40.17 0.71
CA GLN A 438 -14.31 40.99 1.81
C GLN A 438 -14.16 42.48 1.53
N ILE A 439 -13.03 42.89 0.94
CA ILE A 439 -12.82 44.29 0.55
C ILE A 439 -13.86 44.71 -0.48
N LYS A 440 -14.15 43.86 -1.46
CA LYS A 440 -15.06 44.16 -2.57
C LYS A 440 -16.54 44.15 -2.15
N PHE A 441 -16.93 43.22 -1.28
CA PHE A 441 -18.34 42.86 -1.11
C PHE A 441 -18.90 43.12 0.29
N LEU A 442 -18.07 43.27 1.34
CA LEU A 442 -18.56 43.40 2.71
C LEU A 442 -18.91 44.85 3.07
N GLU A 443 -20.15 45.10 3.42
CA GLU A 443 -20.64 46.40 3.88
C GLU A 443 -21.27 46.30 5.26
N TRP A 444 -20.98 47.24 6.17
CA TRP A 444 -21.56 47.25 7.52
C TRP A 444 -22.59 48.37 7.67
N PHE A 445 -23.74 48.06 8.26
CA PHE A 445 -24.85 48.98 8.48
C PHE A 445 -25.17 49.10 9.96
N GLY A 446 -25.33 50.32 10.46
CA GLY A 446 -25.75 50.61 11.83
C GLY A 446 -25.86 52.10 12.11
N LYS A 447 -26.19 52.45 13.36
CA LYS A 447 -26.31 53.85 13.80
C LYS A 447 -25.02 54.32 14.46
N PHE A 448 -24.72 55.60 14.26
CA PHE A 448 -23.70 56.32 15.01
C PHE A 448 -24.37 57.32 15.94
N GLU A 449 -23.84 57.50 17.15
CA GLU A 449 -24.25 58.57 18.06
C GLU A 449 -23.52 59.90 17.77
N ILE A 450 -23.90 60.98 18.48
CA ILE A 450 -23.34 62.33 18.33
C ILE A 450 -21.81 62.31 18.49
N ASN A 451 -21.30 61.51 19.43
CA ASN A 451 -19.87 61.33 19.68
C ASN A 451 -19.20 60.32 18.71
N HIS A 452 -19.90 59.95 17.63
CA HIS A 452 -19.42 59.08 16.55
C HIS A 452 -19.10 57.63 16.97
N PHE A 453 -19.55 57.20 18.14
CA PHE A 453 -19.51 55.79 18.51
C PHE A 453 -20.56 54.98 17.73
N LYS A 454 -20.19 53.76 17.33
CA LYS A 454 -21.15 52.77 16.82
C LYS A 454 -22.10 52.43 17.95
N VAL A 455 -23.42 52.56 17.76
CA VAL A 455 -24.41 52.23 18.79
C VAL A 455 -25.52 51.36 18.22
N GLY A 456 -26.14 50.56 19.09
CA GLY A 456 -27.29 49.74 18.73
C GLY A 456 -26.90 48.53 17.89
N LYS A 457 -27.87 47.98 17.15
CA LYS A 457 -27.69 46.79 16.31
C LYS A 457 -26.96 47.14 15.02
N TRP A 458 -25.94 46.37 14.71
CA TRP A 458 -25.17 46.43 13.47
C TRP A 458 -25.37 45.14 12.68
N THR A 459 -25.47 45.27 11.36
CA THR A 459 -25.62 44.14 10.43
C THR A 459 -24.64 44.27 9.26
N ALA A 460 -24.29 43.15 8.62
CA ALA A 460 -23.46 43.14 7.43
C ALA A 460 -24.26 42.80 6.17
N ASN A 461 -23.89 43.39 5.03
CA ASN A 461 -24.26 42.92 3.70
C ASN A 461 -23.02 42.32 3.01
N TRP A 462 -23.26 41.35 2.13
CA TRP A 462 -22.26 40.77 1.24
C TRP A 462 -22.78 40.88 -0.19
N ASN A 463 -22.04 41.61 -1.03
CA ASN A 463 -22.39 41.80 -2.45
C ASN A 463 -23.81 42.37 -2.62
N GLY A 464 -24.17 43.37 -1.81
CA GLY A 464 -25.50 43.99 -1.80
C GLY A 464 -26.58 43.20 -1.05
N GLU A 465 -26.35 41.92 -0.72
CA GLU A 465 -27.32 41.10 0.01
C GLU A 465 -27.11 41.15 1.51
N LYS A 466 -28.20 41.30 2.28
CA LYS A 466 -28.13 41.32 3.74
C LYS A 466 -27.75 39.93 4.28
N LEU A 467 -26.63 39.83 4.99
CA LEU A 467 -26.24 38.60 5.66
C LEU A 467 -27.08 38.39 6.91
N MET A 468 -27.89 37.32 6.91
CA MET A 468 -28.80 37.01 8.00
C MET A 468 -28.04 36.79 9.32
N GLU A 469 -28.42 37.59 10.32
CA GLU A 469 -27.91 37.57 11.70
C GLU A 469 -26.42 37.91 11.86
N VAL A 470 -25.71 38.26 10.78
CA VAL A 470 -24.30 38.67 10.88
C VAL A 470 -24.22 40.08 11.45
N GLY A 471 -23.40 40.24 12.50
CA GLY A 471 -23.30 41.43 13.32
C GLY A 471 -23.71 41.20 14.77
N GLY A 472 -24.06 42.27 15.47
CA GLY A 472 -24.37 42.25 16.90
C GLY A 472 -24.73 43.62 17.44
N TYR A 473 -24.61 43.82 18.75
CA TYR A 473 -25.01 45.06 19.41
C TYR A 473 -23.81 45.84 19.93
N TYR A 474 -23.82 47.17 19.78
CA TYR A 474 -22.89 48.08 20.44
C TYR A 474 -23.59 48.88 21.56
N SER A 475 -22.92 49.03 22.71
CA SER A 475 -23.35 49.93 23.79
C SER A 475 -23.29 51.40 23.37
N LYS A 476 -23.85 52.29 24.20
CA LYS A 476 -23.77 53.74 24.01
C LYS A 476 -22.33 54.25 23.93
N ASP A 477 -21.42 53.59 24.64
CA ASP A 477 -19.99 53.90 24.65
C ASP A 477 -19.21 53.31 23.46
N GLY A 478 -19.89 52.71 22.47
CA GLY A 478 -19.22 52.14 21.30
C GLY A 478 -18.59 50.77 21.51
N LEU A 479 -18.93 50.07 22.59
CA LEU A 479 -18.36 48.75 22.91
C LEU A 479 -19.30 47.62 22.46
N LYS A 480 -18.76 46.59 21.80
CA LYS A 480 -19.52 45.37 21.45
C LYS A 480 -20.07 44.70 22.71
N GLN A 481 -21.35 44.32 22.66
CA GLN A 481 -22.11 43.62 23.70
C GLN A 481 -22.97 42.50 23.11
N GLY A 482 -23.26 41.49 23.93
CA GLY A 482 -24.24 40.44 23.61
C GLY A 482 -23.72 39.42 22.59
N ILE A 483 -24.64 38.70 21.94
CA ILE A 483 -24.29 37.69 20.94
C ILE A 483 -23.86 38.38 19.65
N TRP A 484 -22.75 37.94 19.10
CA TRP A 484 -22.20 38.37 17.83
C TRP A 484 -21.99 37.19 16.90
N LYS A 485 -22.35 37.37 15.63
CA LYS A 485 -22.01 36.47 14.53
C LYS A 485 -21.08 37.23 13.59
N GLU A 486 -19.81 36.83 13.56
CA GLU A 486 -18.74 37.49 12.82
C GLU A 486 -18.33 36.66 11.61
N LEU A 487 -17.91 37.30 10.53
CA LEU A 487 -17.32 36.59 9.41
C LEU A 487 -15.90 36.17 9.79
N ILE A 488 -15.47 34.94 9.43
CA ILE A 488 -14.06 34.58 9.58
C ILE A 488 -13.18 35.46 8.67
N LYS A 489 -11.90 35.59 9.00
CA LYS A 489 -10.95 36.38 8.19
C LYS A 489 -10.85 35.94 6.72
N ASN A 490 -11.18 34.69 6.44
CA ASN A 490 -11.13 34.10 5.10
C ASN A 490 -12.53 33.87 4.51
N TYR A 491 -13.53 34.65 4.89
CA TYR A 491 -14.86 34.54 4.31
C TYR A 491 -14.82 34.92 2.82
N TRP A 492 -15.41 34.09 1.96
CA TRP A 492 -15.55 34.32 0.53
C TRP A 492 -16.81 33.63 0.02
N THR A 493 -17.18 33.88 -1.23
CA THR A 493 -18.45 33.45 -1.83
C THR A 493 -18.64 31.93 -1.78
N GLY A 494 -17.56 31.15 -1.91
CA GLY A 494 -17.58 29.69 -1.79
C GLY A 494 -17.47 29.12 -0.37
N ALA A 495 -17.15 29.93 0.65
CA ALA A 495 -17.05 29.46 2.04
C ALA A 495 -17.64 30.47 3.05
N GLN A 496 -18.94 30.32 3.28
CA GLN A 496 -19.71 31.16 4.19
C GLN A 496 -19.62 30.66 5.65
N VAL A 497 -18.44 30.78 6.25
CA VAL A 497 -18.20 30.37 7.65
C VAL A 497 -18.26 31.59 8.59
N TYR A 498 -18.99 31.46 9.71
CA TYR A 498 -19.12 32.51 10.72
C TYR A 498 -18.56 32.06 12.07
N GLU A 499 -18.05 32.97 12.88
CA GLU A 499 -17.77 32.78 14.31
C GLU A 499 -18.94 33.35 15.12
N ILE A 500 -19.56 32.55 15.98
CA ILE A 500 -20.63 33.01 16.89
C ILE A 500 -20.21 32.87 18.35
N GLY A 501 -20.42 33.92 19.13
CA GLY A 501 -20.18 33.93 20.56
C GLY A 501 -20.63 35.23 21.22
N VAL A 502 -20.19 35.49 22.45
CA VAL A 502 -20.63 36.64 23.24
C VAL A 502 -19.52 37.67 23.39
N TYR A 503 -19.85 38.94 23.25
CA TYR A 503 -19.02 40.07 23.64
C TYR A 503 -19.53 40.71 24.93
N ILE A 504 -18.60 41.14 25.78
CA ILE A 504 -18.84 42.03 26.92
C ILE A 504 -17.77 43.12 26.89
N ASN A 505 -18.16 44.37 26.73
CA ASN A 505 -17.25 45.53 26.68
C ASN A 505 -16.08 45.34 25.69
N ASN A 506 -16.37 44.99 24.42
CA ASN A 506 -15.37 44.68 23.37
C ASN A 506 -14.49 43.43 23.62
N GLN A 507 -14.69 42.68 24.70
CA GLN A 507 -13.97 41.43 24.95
C GLN A 507 -14.85 40.22 24.62
N ARG A 508 -14.30 39.26 23.85
CA ARG A 508 -14.96 37.98 23.58
C ARG A 508 -15.05 37.16 24.88
N ARG A 509 -16.19 36.53 25.18
CA ARG A 509 -16.43 35.76 26.40
C ARG A 509 -17.10 34.42 26.10
N GLY A 510 -16.88 33.45 26.99
CA GLY A 510 -17.54 32.15 26.95
C GLY A 510 -17.19 31.33 25.71
N PHE A 511 -18.05 30.37 25.39
CA PHE A 511 -17.86 29.49 24.23
C PHE A 511 -18.13 30.20 22.91
N TRP A 512 -17.25 29.94 21.94
CA TRP A 512 -17.41 30.35 20.56
C TRP A 512 -17.57 29.12 19.66
N ASN A 513 -18.30 29.27 18.56
CA ASN A 513 -18.52 28.21 17.58
C ASN A 513 -18.28 28.73 16.15
N TYR A 514 -17.83 27.86 15.25
CA TYR A 514 -18.00 28.08 13.82
C TYR A 514 -19.42 27.70 13.40
N LEU A 515 -20.01 28.49 12.52
CA LEU A 515 -21.26 28.20 11.83
C LEU A 515 -20.95 28.01 10.34
N TYR A 516 -21.33 26.86 9.79
CA TYR A 516 -21.29 26.58 8.35
C TYR A 516 -22.59 25.86 7.95
N GLY A 517 -23.40 26.51 7.13
CA GLY A 517 -24.79 26.10 6.95
C GLY A 517 -25.54 26.07 8.30
N ASN A 518 -26.21 24.95 8.60
CA ASN A 518 -26.91 24.75 9.87
C ASN A 518 -26.05 24.13 10.98
N ASN A 519 -24.76 23.86 10.71
CA ASN A 519 -23.89 23.16 11.64
C ASN A 519 -23.15 24.13 12.56
N LYS A 520 -23.15 23.83 13.87
CA LYS A 520 -22.36 24.51 14.91
C LYS A 520 -21.17 23.63 15.31
N ILE A 521 -19.96 24.15 15.16
CA ILE A 521 -18.72 23.46 15.54
C ILE A 521 -18.06 24.24 16.69
N PRO A 522 -17.90 23.67 17.89
CA PRO A 522 -17.24 24.36 19.01
C PRO A 522 -15.78 24.68 18.70
N ILE A 523 -15.36 25.94 18.86
CA ILE A 523 -13.99 26.37 18.55
C ILE A 523 -13.13 26.61 19.78
N GLY A 524 -13.74 26.86 20.93
CA GLY A 524 -13.03 27.11 22.18
C GLY A 524 -13.77 28.09 23.08
N GLN A 525 -13.16 28.44 24.21
CA GLN A 525 -13.75 29.38 25.18
C GLN A 525 -12.81 30.54 25.50
N TYR A 526 -13.36 31.74 25.61
CA TYR A 526 -12.66 32.91 26.13
C TYR A 526 -12.97 33.11 27.60
N ASN A 527 -11.95 33.47 28.39
CA ASN A 527 -12.07 33.69 29.83
C ASN A 527 -12.57 35.11 30.21
N ASP A 528 -12.63 35.31 31.53
CA ASP A 528 -12.47 36.54 32.34
C ASP A 528 -11.91 37.84 31.72
N GLN A 529 -10.98 37.71 30.78
CA GLN A 529 -10.17 38.81 30.27
C GLN A 529 -10.19 38.88 28.75
N GLY A 530 -11.07 38.14 28.08
CA GLY A 530 -11.08 38.07 26.62
C GLY A 530 -9.96 37.21 26.03
N GLN A 531 -9.34 36.35 26.83
CA GLN A 531 -8.21 35.52 26.40
C GLN A 531 -8.67 34.09 26.12
N LYS A 532 -8.07 33.48 25.09
CA LYS A 532 -8.33 32.08 24.73
C LYS A 532 -7.91 31.16 25.88
N ASP A 533 -8.82 30.31 26.32
CA ASP A 533 -8.61 29.35 27.40
C ASP A 533 -9.08 27.94 26.98
N GLY A 534 -8.39 26.91 27.46
CA GLY A 534 -8.75 25.51 27.21
C GLY A 534 -8.42 24.98 25.80
N LYS A 535 -9.27 24.06 25.31
CA LYS A 535 -9.14 23.44 23.98
C LYS A 535 -9.62 24.40 22.90
N TRP A 536 -8.84 24.51 21.84
CA TRP A 536 -9.15 25.38 20.71
C TRP A 536 -9.02 24.66 19.38
N ILE A 537 -9.94 24.99 18.48
CA ILE A 537 -9.90 24.68 17.07
C ILE A 537 -9.72 26.01 16.34
N VAL A 538 -8.66 26.14 15.57
CA VAL A 538 -8.32 27.37 14.84
C VAL A 538 -8.27 27.06 13.36
N LEU A 539 -9.06 27.76 12.54
CA LEU A 539 -8.91 27.72 11.10
C LEU A 539 -7.61 28.42 10.69
N SER A 540 -6.76 27.70 9.96
CA SER A 540 -5.54 28.27 9.39
C SER A 540 -5.89 29.39 8.40
N PRO A 541 -5.16 30.52 8.41
CA PRO A 541 -5.27 31.57 7.39
C PRO A 541 -4.97 31.07 5.96
N GLN A 542 -4.29 29.93 5.81
CA GLN A 542 -3.86 29.37 4.52
C GLN A 542 -4.75 28.18 4.05
N PHE A 543 -6.08 28.31 4.19
CA PHE A 543 -7.13 27.36 3.74
C PHE A 543 -7.32 26.13 4.61
N CYS A 544 -8.59 25.67 4.68
CA CYS A 544 -9.26 24.43 5.20
C CYS A 544 -8.54 23.52 6.22
N ASN A 545 -7.47 24.01 6.84
CA ASN A 545 -6.64 23.29 7.77
C ASN A 545 -7.08 23.72 9.15
N TRP A 546 -7.61 22.76 9.87
CA TRP A 546 -8.06 22.91 11.23
C TRP A 546 -6.85 22.63 12.13
N LYS A 547 -6.41 23.62 12.89
CA LYS A 547 -5.41 23.41 13.93
C LYS A 547 -6.13 23.17 15.24
N MET A 548 -6.03 21.96 15.77
CA MET A 548 -6.53 21.67 17.12
C MET A 548 -5.38 21.81 18.11
N GLY A 549 -5.60 22.52 19.21
CA GLY A 549 -4.58 22.74 20.22
C GLY A 549 -5.13 23.16 21.56
N TYR A 550 -4.21 23.40 22.50
CA TYR A 550 -4.55 23.90 23.83
C TYR A 550 -3.87 25.25 24.06
N PHE A 551 -4.65 26.20 24.57
CA PHE A 551 -4.13 27.43 25.15
C PHE A 551 -3.99 27.25 26.66
N PHE A 552 -2.80 27.54 27.18
CA PHE A 552 -2.56 27.66 28.62
C PHE A 552 -1.76 28.95 28.85
N SER A 553 -2.31 29.86 29.66
CA SER A 553 -1.72 31.18 29.93
C SER A 553 -1.37 31.97 28.65
N GLN A 554 -2.32 32.04 27.70
CA GLN A 554 -2.19 32.71 26.39
C GLN A 554 -1.11 32.15 25.45
N LYS A 555 -0.38 31.10 25.85
CA LYS A 555 0.60 30.42 25.00
C LYS A 555 -0.04 29.19 24.38
N TRP A 556 0.06 29.10 23.06
CA TRP A 556 -0.30 27.89 22.32
C TRP A 556 0.75 26.82 22.62
N LYS A 557 0.38 25.77 23.37
CA LYS A 557 1.36 24.80 23.89
C LYS A 557 1.43 23.48 23.11
N LYS A 558 0.48 23.20 22.21
CA LYS A 558 0.46 21.96 21.41
C LYS A 558 -0.47 22.13 20.21
N SER A 559 0.01 21.91 18.98
CA SER A 559 -0.84 21.84 17.78
C SER A 559 -0.86 20.42 17.21
N MET A 560 -2.04 20.00 16.81
CA MET A 560 -2.26 18.95 15.81
C MET A 560 -2.75 19.68 14.56
N ASP A 561 -1.99 19.61 13.47
CA ASP A 561 -2.46 20.07 12.17
C ASP A 561 -3.38 18.98 11.60
N VAL A 562 -4.66 19.31 11.42
CA VAL A 562 -5.69 18.39 10.93
C VAL A 562 -6.26 18.97 9.64
N ILE A 563 -6.02 18.31 8.50
CA ILE A 563 -6.54 18.76 7.20
C ILE A 563 -7.76 17.90 6.85
N PHE A 564 -8.93 18.52 6.75
CA PHE A 564 -10.13 17.90 6.19
C PHE A 564 -10.87 18.91 5.32
N GLU A 565 -11.34 18.48 4.16
CA GLU A 565 -12.47 19.16 3.50
C GLU A 565 -13.67 19.11 4.45
N ILE A 566 -14.44 20.20 4.54
CA ILE A 566 -15.48 20.43 5.56
C ILE A 566 -16.51 19.28 5.64
N GLN A 567 -16.70 18.53 4.55
CA GLN A 567 -17.59 17.37 4.46
C GLN A 567 -17.08 16.11 5.23
N TYR A 568 -15.77 15.97 5.46
CA TYR A 568 -15.16 14.75 6.04
C TYR A 568 -14.91 14.83 7.56
N PHE A 569 -15.02 16.02 8.16
CA PHE A 569 -14.68 16.28 9.57
C PHE A 569 -15.64 15.59 10.57
N TYR A 570 -16.87 15.28 10.16
CA TYR A 570 -17.93 14.77 11.05
C TYR A 570 -17.75 13.29 11.44
N VAL A 571 -17.17 12.46 10.56
CA VAL A 571 -16.94 11.02 10.81
C VAL A 571 -15.78 10.82 11.80
N PHE A 572 -14.76 11.68 11.73
CA PHE A 572 -13.58 11.58 12.60
C PHE A 572 -13.92 11.89 14.07
N LEU A 573 -14.79 12.87 14.36
CA LEU A 573 -15.16 13.20 15.75
C LEU A 573 -16.05 12.15 16.43
N ARG A 574 -16.80 11.33 15.67
CA ARG A 574 -17.56 10.21 16.25
C ARG A 574 -16.68 9.04 16.67
N ASN A 575 -15.52 8.85 16.02
CA ASN A 575 -14.73 7.62 16.14
C ASN A 575 -13.29 7.83 16.67
N SER A 576 -12.75 9.04 16.76
CA SER A 576 -11.35 9.27 17.19
C SER A 576 -11.12 9.05 18.71
N GLY A 577 -10.97 7.79 19.10
CA GLY A 577 -10.39 7.38 20.38
C GLY A 577 -8.86 7.26 20.27
N GLY A 578 -8.14 8.37 20.42
CA GLY A 578 -6.72 8.29 20.77
C GLY A 578 -6.59 7.90 22.24
N GLY A 579 -6.24 6.65 22.53
CA GLY A 579 -6.10 6.14 23.90
C GLY A 579 -5.08 6.93 24.73
N VAL A 580 -5.24 6.86 26.06
CA VAL A 580 -4.33 7.48 27.03
C VAL A 580 -3.16 6.52 27.26
N TYR A 581 -1.93 6.98 27.00
CA TYR A 581 -0.73 6.28 27.46
C TYR A 581 -0.62 6.45 28.97
N GLN A 582 -0.47 5.35 29.70
CA GLN A 582 -0.27 5.39 31.15
C GLN A 582 1.23 5.34 31.45
N GLU A 583 1.74 6.37 32.12
CA GLU A 583 3.09 6.36 32.68
C GLU A 583 3.16 5.35 33.84
N LEU A 584 3.98 4.31 33.70
CA LEU A 584 4.39 3.48 34.83
C LEU A 584 5.77 3.98 35.29
N LYS A 585 5.80 4.68 36.42
CA LYS A 585 7.04 4.94 37.16
C LYS A 585 7.46 3.64 37.86
N VAL A 586 8.19 2.78 37.16
CA VAL A 586 8.90 1.65 37.77
C VAL A 586 10.37 1.85 37.50
N ALA A 587 11.16 1.92 38.57
CA ALA A 587 12.61 1.99 38.48
C ALA A 587 13.15 0.67 37.86
N ASP A 588 14.10 0.82 36.95
CA ASP A 588 15.05 -0.21 36.49
C ASP A 588 14.68 -1.16 35.33
N GLN A 589 13.60 -0.94 34.56
CA GLN A 589 13.45 -1.65 33.27
C GLN A 589 12.95 -0.76 32.12
N LYS A 590 13.65 -0.86 30.99
CA LYS A 590 13.32 -0.32 29.66
C LYS A 590 11.92 -0.82 29.26
N GLN A 591 10.92 0.05 29.23
CA GLN A 591 9.59 -0.32 28.74
C GLN A 591 9.06 0.74 27.78
N ASP A 592 8.74 0.32 26.56
CA ASP A 592 8.01 1.15 25.59
C ASP A 592 6.71 1.66 26.21
N SER A 593 6.27 2.86 25.81
CA SER A 593 5.00 3.44 26.23
C SER A 593 3.87 2.41 26.04
N ILE A 594 3.25 2.00 27.15
CA ILE A 594 2.26 0.95 27.17
C ILE A 594 0.93 1.49 26.63
N LYS A 595 0.46 0.96 25.49
CA LYS A 595 -0.88 1.25 24.98
C LYS A 595 -1.93 0.82 26.02
N ASN A 596 -2.85 1.72 26.36
CA ASN A 596 -3.97 1.48 27.27
C ASN A 596 -5.23 2.20 26.77
N GLY A 597 -6.41 1.64 27.07
CA GLY A 597 -7.71 2.22 26.69
C GLY A 597 -8.16 1.86 25.29
N LYS A 598 -9.06 2.64 24.69
CA LYS A 598 -9.55 2.44 23.31
C LYS A 598 -8.53 2.92 22.28
N TRP A 599 -8.39 2.18 21.20
CA TRP A 599 -7.43 2.40 20.12
C TRP A 599 -8.04 2.12 18.76
N ILE A 600 -7.48 2.80 17.78
CA ILE A 600 -7.70 2.58 16.36
C ILE A 600 -6.35 2.18 15.74
N GLU A 601 -6.36 1.11 14.95
CA GLU A 601 -5.22 0.68 14.14
C GLU A 601 -5.63 0.57 12.67
N GLU A 602 -4.73 0.96 11.77
CA GLU A 602 -4.88 0.77 10.33
C GLU A 602 -4.01 -0.44 9.94
N GLN A 603 -4.47 -1.31 9.02
CA GLN A 603 -3.59 -2.34 8.47
C GLN A 603 -2.68 -1.73 7.40
N ASP A 604 -1.52 -2.34 7.22
CA ASP A 604 -0.67 -2.01 6.09
C ASP A 604 -1.14 -2.74 4.81
N GLY A 605 -1.00 -2.10 3.65
CA GLY A 605 -1.05 -2.78 2.34
C GLY A 605 -2.36 -2.74 1.55
N TYR A 606 -3.10 -1.64 1.54
CA TYR A 606 -4.34 -1.51 0.75
C TYR A 606 -4.16 -0.93 -0.65
N TYR A 607 -5.12 -1.24 -1.52
CA TYR A 607 -5.32 -0.58 -2.81
C TYR A 607 -6.02 0.77 -2.65
N ASP A 608 -5.63 1.74 -3.48
CA ASP A 608 -5.83 3.22 -3.46
C ASP A 608 -7.16 3.83 -2.95
N LYS A 609 -8.22 3.07 -2.71
CA LYS A 609 -9.56 3.56 -2.35
C LYS A 609 -10.21 2.86 -1.16
N SER A 610 -9.53 1.91 -0.54
CA SER A 610 -10.08 1.15 0.60
C SER A 610 -9.10 1.15 1.77
N GLN A 611 -9.63 1.17 2.99
CA GLN A 611 -8.88 1.00 4.24
C GLN A 611 -9.62 0.01 5.14
N MET A 612 -8.90 -0.84 5.86
CA MET A 612 -9.47 -1.52 7.03
C MET A 612 -8.90 -0.92 8.31
N ILE A 613 -9.80 -0.75 9.26
CA ILE A 613 -9.56 -0.09 10.52
C ILE A 613 -9.95 -1.07 11.61
N PHE A 614 -9.05 -1.32 12.55
CA PHE A 614 -9.30 -2.12 13.73
C PHE A 614 -9.56 -1.22 14.92
N VAL A 615 -10.71 -1.38 15.57
CA VAL A 615 -11.09 -0.58 16.73
C VAL A 615 -11.28 -1.49 17.93
N GLY A 616 -10.53 -1.27 19.00
CA GLY A 616 -10.66 -2.09 20.20
C GLY A 616 -9.91 -1.51 21.39
N GLU A 617 -9.71 -2.32 22.42
CA GLU A 617 -9.05 -1.88 23.64
C GLU A 617 -7.66 -2.52 23.81
N TYR A 618 -6.74 -1.73 24.36
CA TYR A 618 -5.47 -2.19 24.87
C TYR A 618 -5.49 -2.18 26.41
N LYS A 619 -4.88 -3.20 27.00
CA LYS A 619 -4.61 -3.29 28.43
C LYS A 619 -3.19 -3.79 28.64
N ASN A 620 -2.38 -2.97 29.30
CA ASN A 620 -0.95 -3.21 29.53
C ASN A 620 -0.20 -3.52 28.22
N GLY A 621 -0.47 -2.75 27.17
CA GLY A 621 0.24 -2.85 25.89
C GLY A 621 -0.18 -4.06 25.05
N LYS A 622 -1.17 -4.83 25.51
CA LYS A 622 -1.73 -5.99 24.83
C LYS A 622 -3.16 -5.73 24.38
N LYS A 623 -3.55 -6.25 23.21
CA LYS A 623 -4.95 -6.19 22.75
C LYS A 623 -5.83 -6.95 23.75
N PHE A 624 -6.95 -6.36 24.12
CA PHE A 624 -7.86 -6.87 25.12
C PHE A 624 -9.31 -6.55 24.74
N GLY A 625 -10.24 -7.41 25.15
CA GLY A 625 -11.66 -7.19 24.91
C GLY A 625 -12.04 -7.37 23.45
N PHE A 626 -13.16 -6.77 23.04
CA PHE A 626 -13.63 -6.86 21.66
C PHE A 626 -12.85 -5.89 20.76
N TRP A 627 -12.55 -6.38 19.57
CA TRP A 627 -11.90 -5.66 18.50
C TRP A 627 -12.74 -5.79 17.24
N ASP A 628 -13.20 -4.68 16.72
CA ASP A 628 -14.01 -4.59 15.51
C ASP A 628 -13.12 -4.31 14.31
N THR A 629 -13.41 -4.96 13.18
CA THR A 629 -12.79 -4.64 11.89
C THR A 629 -13.80 -3.90 11.02
N ILE A 630 -13.46 -2.66 10.69
CA ILE A 630 -14.28 -1.74 9.90
C ILE A 630 -13.61 -1.59 8.54
N TYR A 631 -14.37 -1.79 7.46
CA TYR A 631 -13.92 -1.52 6.11
C TYR A 631 -14.43 -0.15 5.68
N VAL A 632 -13.55 0.71 5.19
CA VAL A 632 -13.85 2.08 4.77
C VAL A 632 -13.52 2.23 3.29
N VAL A 633 -14.52 2.57 2.48
CA VAL A 633 -14.34 2.86 1.05
C VAL A 633 -14.45 4.36 0.81
N TYR A 634 -13.48 4.91 0.09
CA TYR A 634 -13.48 6.30 -0.35
C TYR A 634 -13.85 6.36 -1.83
N SER A 635 -15.16 6.35 -2.13
CA SER A 635 -15.65 6.66 -3.48
C SER A 635 -16.32 8.04 -3.49
N ARG A 636 -16.20 8.76 -4.62
CA ARG A 636 -16.86 10.07 -4.80
C ARG A 636 -18.39 9.94 -4.92
N GLU A 637 -18.86 8.76 -5.32
CA GLU A 637 -20.26 8.52 -5.71
C GLU A 637 -21.09 7.90 -4.59
N TYR A 638 -20.47 7.21 -3.62
CA TYR A 638 -21.18 6.55 -2.54
C TYR A 638 -20.76 7.12 -1.17
N PRO A 639 -21.71 7.62 -0.36
CA PRO A 639 -21.41 8.08 0.99
C PRO A 639 -20.78 6.94 1.79
N HIS A 640 -19.68 7.26 2.46
CA HIS A 640 -18.81 6.38 3.24
C HIS A 640 -19.53 5.17 3.86
N PHE A 641 -19.29 3.99 3.29
CA PHE A 641 -19.65 2.73 3.95
C PHE A 641 -18.66 2.51 5.10
N ASN A 642 -19.17 2.61 6.34
CA ASN A 642 -18.44 2.30 7.58
C ASN A 642 -19.10 1.08 8.23
N ASP A 643 -19.16 -0.02 7.49
CA ASP A 643 -19.76 -1.23 8.01
C ASP A 643 -18.73 -2.02 8.83
N LYS A 644 -19.19 -2.56 9.96
CA LYS A 644 -18.43 -3.54 10.74
C LYS A 644 -18.53 -4.87 10.00
N TRP A 645 -17.41 -5.32 9.45
CA TRP A 645 -17.32 -6.55 8.67
C TRP A 645 -16.70 -7.71 9.45
N GLY A 646 -15.82 -7.39 10.41
CA GLY A 646 -15.06 -8.40 11.12
C GLY A 646 -14.86 -8.07 12.59
N GLY A 647 -14.04 -8.90 13.23
CA GLY A 647 -13.60 -8.70 14.60
C GLY A 647 -13.86 -9.90 15.50
N GLY A 648 -13.46 -9.75 16.75
CA GLY A 648 -13.64 -10.77 17.78
C GLY A 648 -13.00 -10.34 19.09
N LYS A 649 -12.76 -11.29 19.99
CA LYS A 649 -12.23 -10.98 21.32
C LYS A 649 -10.76 -11.34 21.46
N TYR A 650 -9.99 -10.42 22.03
CA TYR A 650 -8.63 -10.66 22.48
C TYR A 650 -8.55 -10.82 24.00
N GLN A 651 -7.66 -11.70 24.44
CA GLN A 651 -7.21 -11.83 25.83
C GLN A 651 -5.69 -11.83 25.84
N ASN A 652 -5.06 -10.76 26.32
CA ASN A 652 -3.60 -10.59 26.33
C ASN A 652 -2.96 -10.73 24.94
N SER A 653 -3.54 -10.10 23.92
CA SER A 653 -3.15 -10.20 22.51
C SER A 653 -3.36 -11.58 21.86
N ILE A 654 -3.99 -12.52 22.56
CA ILE A 654 -4.34 -13.83 22.03
C ILE A 654 -5.82 -13.82 21.61
N LYS A 655 -6.11 -14.21 20.36
CA LYS A 655 -7.49 -14.33 19.87
C LYS A 655 -8.24 -15.41 20.65
N THR A 656 -9.48 -15.13 21.06
CA THR A 656 -10.34 -16.05 21.80
C THR A 656 -11.83 -15.84 21.46
N GLY A 657 -12.64 -16.88 21.60
CA GLY A 657 -14.08 -16.84 21.36
C GLY A 657 -14.43 -16.74 19.88
N ASN A 658 -15.62 -16.26 19.57
CA ASN A 658 -16.07 -16.11 18.19
C ASN A 658 -15.32 -14.97 17.48
N TRP A 659 -14.96 -15.22 16.23
CA TRP A 659 -14.23 -14.31 15.36
C TRP A 659 -14.84 -14.31 13.97
N VAL A 660 -14.78 -13.13 13.34
CA VAL A 660 -15.02 -12.93 11.92
C VAL A 660 -13.75 -12.34 11.33
N GLU A 661 -13.09 -13.09 10.46
CA GLU A 661 -11.90 -12.65 9.73
C GLU A 661 -12.28 -12.25 8.31
N LEU A 662 -11.55 -11.30 7.75
CA LEU A 662 -11.71 -10.88 6.36
C LEU A 662 -10.69 -11.64 5.50
N CYS A 663 -11.04 -11.96 4.25
CA CYS A 663 -10.08 -12.56 3.33
C CYS A 663 -8.90 -11.62 3.05
N ASN A 664 -7.76 -12.18 2.63
CA ASN A 664 -6.55 -11.38 2.35
C ASN A 664 -6.76 -10.38 1.19
N PHE A 665 -7.73 -10.65 0.33
CA PHE A 665 -8.13 -9.82 -0.79
C PHE A 665 -9.50 -9.19 -0.55
N PHE A 666 -9.75 -8.67 0.65
CA PHE A 666 -11.01 -7.99 0.97
C PHE A 666 -11.03 -6.60 0.30
N TYR A 667 -11.71 -6.49 -0.84
CA TYR A 667 -11.89 -5.23 -1.59
C TYR A 667 -13.38 -5.02 -1.93
N GLN A 668 -13.70 -3.92 -2.64
CA GLN A 668 -15.09 -3.47 -2.84
C GLN A 668 -15.99 -4.53 -3.48
N ASP A 669 -15.45 -5.45 -4.26
CA ASP A 669 -16.26 -6.52 -4.87
C ASP A 669 -16.11 -7.85 -4.13
N CYS A 670 -15.02 -8.09 -3.37
CA CYS A 670 -14.78 -9.36 -2.67
C CYS A 670 -15.07 -9.23 -1.17
N TRP A 671 -16.29 -9.60 -0.77
CA TRP A 671 -16.74 -9.57 0.63
C TRP A 671 -16.71 -10.97 1.26
N VAL A 672 -15.56 -11.64 1.16
CA VAL A 672 -15.38 -12.96 1.78
C VAL A 672 -14.92 -12.82 3.23
N THR A 673 -15.62 -13.51 4.12
CA THR A 673 -15.33 -13.56 5.55
C THR A 673 -15.25 -14.99 6.06
N TYR A 674 -14.38 -15.23 7.04
CA TYR A 674 -14.23 -16.51 7.73
C TYR A 674 -14.73 -16.36 9.16
N GLU A 675 -15.80 -17.07 9.52
CA GLU A 675 -16.41 -17.02 10.84
C GLU A 675 -16.18 -18.31 11.61
N GLY A 676 -15.66 -18.24 12.83
CA GLY A 676 -15.49 -19.41 13.67
C GLY A 676 -15.00 -19.07 15.06
N GLU A 677 -14.53 -20.07 15.80
CA GLU A 677 -14.03 -19.89 17.16
C GLU A 677 -12.51 -19.97 17.23
N TYR A 678 -11.93 -19.11 18.06
CA TYR A 678 -10.55 -19.20 18.52
C TYR A 678 -10.46 -19.66 19.98
N LYS A 679 -9.52 -20.56 20.26
CA LYS A 679 -9.13 -20.95 21.62
C LYS A 679 -7.62 -20.86 21.76
N ASN A 680 -7.15 -20.00 22.67
CA ASN A 680 -5.74 -19.73 22.90
C ASN A 680 -4.96 -19.34 21.62
N GLY A 681 -5.60 -18.57 20.73
CA GLY A 681 -4.98 -18.10 19.50
C GLY A 681 -5.02 -19.09 18.35
N LEU A 682 -5.55 -20.29 18.55
CA LEU A 682 -5.74 -21.32 17.54
C LEU A 682 -7.20 -21.42 17.09
N LYS A 683 -7.42 -21.72 15.81
CA LYS A 683 -8.76 -21.93 15.25
C LYS A 683 -9.29 -23.27 15.73
N VAL A 684 -10.54 -23.32 16.21
CA VAL A 684 -11.16 -24.56 16.70
C VAL A 684 -12.58 -24.69 16.19
N GLY A 685 -13.06 -25.94 16.09
CA GLY A 685 -14.45 -26.23 15.76
C GLY A 685 -14.82 -25.83 14.33
N GLN A 686 -16.10 -25.51 14.13
CA GLN A 686 -16.63 -25.15 12.82
C GLN A 686 -16.18 -23.73 12.42
N TRP A 687 -15.66 -23.61 11.19
CA TRP A 687 -15.34 -22.36 10.53
C TRP A 687 -16.12 -22.25 9.22
N ASP A 688 -16.87 -21.17 9.07
CA ASP A 688 -17.74 -20.91 7.94
C ASP A 688 -17.12 -19.86 7.02
N ILE A 689 -17.14 -20.10 5.72
CA ILE A 689 -16.76 -19.12 4.70
C ILE A 689 -18.04 -18.48 4.16
N LYS A 690 -18.14 -17.16 4.27
CA LYS A 690 -19.31 -16.39 3.85
C LYS A 690 -18.94 -15.35 2.82
N LEU A 691 -19.74 -15.25 1.77
CA LEU A 691 -19.69 -14.20 0.74
C LEU A 691 -20.96 -13.38 0.88
N GLU A 692 -20.83 -12.07 1.10
CA GLU A 692 -21.97 -11.17 1.33
C GLU A 692 -22.90 -11.66 2.48
N ARG A 693 -22.30 -12.21 3.55
CA ARG A 693 -22.98 -12.82 4.71
C ARG A 693 -23.68 -14.17 4.44
N ASN A 694 -23.69 -14.64 3.20
CA ASN A 694 -24.21 -15.97 2.85
C ASN A 694 -23.10 -17.01 2.98
N LYS A 695 -23.32 -18.03 3.82
CA LYS A 695 -22.41 -19.16 3.95
C LYS A 695 -22.38 -19.95 2.63
N PHE A 696 -21.20 -20.09 2.06
CA PHE A 696 -20.98 -20.91 0.86
C PHE A 696 -19.92 -21.98 1.08
N GLY A 697 -19.09 -21.87 2.11
CA GLY A 697 -18.08 -22.87 2.42
C GLY A 697 -17.77 -22.98 3.91
N GLY A 698 -16.67 -23.66 4.22
CA GLY A 698 -16.22 -23.91 5.59
C GLY A 698 -15.83 -25.35 5.85
N GLY A 699 -15.44 -25.62 7.09
CA GLY A 699 -15.12 -26.96 7.59
C GLY A 699 -14.78 -26.93 9.07
N GLN A 700 -14.14 -27.99 9.56
CA GLN A 700 -13.83 -28.14 10.98
C GLN A 700 -12.32 -28.08 11.24
N TYR A 701 -11.96 -27.47 12.36
CA TYR A 701 -10.63 -27.58 12.95
C TYR A 701 -10.68 -28.55 14.14
N ASP A 702 -9.82 -29.55 14.12
CA ASP A 702 -9.59 -30.41 15.27
C ASP A 702 -8.56 -29.76 16.21
N PHE A 703 -8.74 -30.02 17.49
CA PHE A 703 -7.95 -29.47 18.57
C PHE A 703 -7.33 -30.62 19.37
N GLN A 704 -6.07 -30.94 19.09
CA GLN A 704 -5.33 -31.96 19.82
C GLN A 704 -4.66 -31.35 21.05
N ASN A 705 -4.98 -31.89 22.21
CA ASN A 705 -4.32 -31.59 23.48
C ASN A 705 -3.31 -32.70 23.78
N ASP A 706 -2.06 -32.52 23.38
CA ASP A 706 -0.99 -33.39 23.86
C ASP A 706 -0.46 -32.85 25.19
N ASN A 707 -0.74 -33.59 26.27
CA ASN A 707 -0.08 -33.45 27.58
C ASN A 707 0.13 -31.99 28.07
N ASP A 708 -0.96 -31.23 28.20
CA ASP A 708 -1.02 -29.85 28.74
C ASP A 708 -0.34 -28.74 27.90
N ASN A 709 0.33 -29.07 26.79
CA ASN A 709 0.86 -28.07 25.86
C ASN A 709 0.00 -28.01 24.59
N ILE A 710 -0.69 -26.90 24.43
CA ILE A 710 -1.48 -26.63 23.24
C ILE A 710 -0.52 -26.21 22.13
N GLU A 711 -0.19 -27.14 21.24
CA GLU A 711 0.80 -26.89 20.19
C GLU A 711 0.18 -26.60 18.82
N SER A 712 -1.04 -27.07 18.52
CA SER A 712 -1.55 -26.98 17.14
C SER A 712 -3.08 -27.13 16.97
N SER A 713 -3.58 -26.60 15.85
CA SER A 713 -4.94 -26.81 15.36
C SER A 713 -4.89 -27.12 13.87
N PHE A 714 -5.57 -28.17 13.44
CA PHE A 714 -5.50 -28.64 12.06
C PHE A 714 -6.88 -28.73 11.43
N LYS A 715 -6.99 -28.47 10.12
CA LYS A 715 -8.22 -28.74 9.37
C LYS A 715 -8.51 -30.26 9.40
N THR A 716 -9.76 -30.62 9.62
CA THR A 716 -10.26 -32.00 9.60
C THR A 716 -11.64 -32.06 8.95
N GLY A 717 -12.04 -33.24 8.49
CA GLY A 717 -13.39 -33.47 7.99
C GLY A 717 -13.61 -32.94 6.58
N GLN A 718 -14.89 -32.76 6.22
CA GLN A 718 -15.27 -32.15 4.95
C GLN A 718 -15.01 -30.64 4.99
N TRP A 719 -14.43 -30.14 3.91
CA TRP A 719 -14.14 -28.73 3.71
C TRP A 719 -14.62 -28.27 2.34
N ILE A 720 -15.15 -27.05 2.32
CA ILE A 720 -15.34 -26.25 1.13
C ILE A 720 -14.48 -25.00 1.31
N GLU A 721 -13.46 -24.85 0.50
CA GLU A 721 -12.54 -23.71 0.52
C GLU A 721 -12.63 -22.89 -0.76
N GLU A 722 -12.18 -21.66 -0.62
CA GLU A 722 -11.99 -20.69 -1.68
C GLU A 722 -10.69 -21.01 -2.44
N ALA A 723 -10.66 -20.81 -3.77
CA ALA A 723 -9.40 -20.86 -4.52
C ALA A 723 -8.49 -19.69 -4.10
N ASP A 724 -7.16 -19.87 -4.14
CA ASP A 724 -6.21 -18.85 -3.65
C ASP A 724 -6.34 -17.50 -4.38
N ASP A 725 -6.78 -17.52 -5.64
CA ASP A 725 -7.05 -16.34 -6.48
C ASP A 725 -8.55 -16.07 -6.64
N PHE A 726 -9.34 -16.28 -5.60
CA PHE A 726 -10.78 -16.03 -5.70
C PHE A 726 -11.07 -14.54 -5.87
N PHE A 727 -11.80 -14.26 -6.94
CA PHE A 727 -12.43 -12.98 -7.20
C PHE A 727 -13.94 -13.25 -7.28
N THR A 728 -14.75 -12.23 -7.00
CA THR A 728 -16.22 -12.30 -7.00
C THR A 728 -16.81 -12.83 -8.30
N TYR A 729 -16.07 -12.66 -9.41
CA TYR A 729 -16.44 -13.15 -10.73
C TYR A 729 -15.98 -14.59 -10.99
N SER A 730 -14.88 -15.04 -10.38
CA SER A 730 -14.32 -16.37 -10.63
C SER A 730 -15.04 -17.46 -9.88
N ASN A 731 -15.45 -17.18 -8.63
CA ASN A 731 -16.40 -18.02 -7.89
C ASN A 731 -15.99 -19.51 -7.79
N VAL A 732 -14.70 -19.82 -7.86
CA VAL A 732 -14.17 -21.19 -7.82
C VAL A 732 -14.00 -21.63 -6.36
N ILE A 733 -14.64 -22.73 -6.00
CA ILE A 733 -14.49 -23.37 -4.69
C ILE A 733 -13.92 -24.79 -4.84
N HIS A 734 -13.13 -25.21 -3.86
CA HIS A 734 -12.64 -26.58 -3.76
C HIS A 734 -13.37 -27.29 -2.62
N GLN A 735 -13.90 -28.47 -2.88
CA GLN A 735 -14.59 -29.29 -1.89
C GLN A 735 -13.89 -30.64 -1.74
N GLY A 736 -13.51 -31.01 -0.52
CA GLY A 736 -12.91 -32.31 -0.27
C GLY A 736 -12.75 -32.60 1.22
N TYR A 737 -11.89 -33.57 1.54
CA TYR A 737 -11.67 -34.00 2.92
C TYR A 737 -10.26 -33.63 3.40
N TYR A 738 -10.19 -33.16 4.64
CA TYR A 738 -8.94 -32.96 5.37
C TYR A 738 -8.77 -34.02 6.45
N LYS A 739 -7.55 -34.48 6.65
CA LYS A 739 -7.13 -35.32 7.77
C LYS A 739 -5.80 -34.79 8.30
N ASP A 740 -5.74 -34.48 9.59
CA ASP A 740 -4.56 -33.95 10.26
C ASP A 740 -3.93 -32.74 9.54
N GLY A 741 -4.78 -31.86 9.00
CA GLY A 741 -4.36 -30.66 8.29
C GLY A 741 -3.99 -30.86 6.82
N LYS A 742 -4.08 -32.09 6.29
CA LYS A 742 -3.69 -32.45 4.93
C LYS A 742 -4.88 -32.84 4.08
N LYS A 743 -4.84 -32.51 2.79
CA LYS A 743 -5.88 -32.88 1.83
C LYS A 743 -5.79 -34.38 1.55
N VAL A 744 -6.90 -35.10 1.64
CA VAL A 744 -6.96 -36.54 1.37
C VAL A 744 -8.18 -36.88 0.54
N GLY A 745 -8.10 -37.99 -0.21
CA GLY A 745 -9.21 -38.50 -1.01
C GLY A 745 -9.59 -37.55 -2.16
N ARG A 746 -10.83 -37.64 -2.62
CA ARG A 746 -11.33 -36.85 -3.75
C ARG A 746 -11.56 -35.39 -3.34
N TRP A 747 -11.00 -34.49 -4.13
CA TRP A 747 -11.22 -33.06 -4.10
C TRP A 747 -11.87 -32.62 -5.41
N ASN A 748 -12.99 -31.94 -5.30
CA ASN A 748 -13.80 -31.44 -6.39
C ASN A 748 -13.55 -29.93 -6.54
N ILE A 749 -13.51 -29.45 -7.78
CA ILE A 749 -13.48 -28.02 -8.09
C ILE A 749 -14.82 -27.65 -8.69
N ILE A 750 -15.50 -26.66 -8.10
CA ILE A 750 -16.86 -26.26 -8.47
C ILE A 750 -16.84 -24.75 -8.76
N SER A 751 -17.31 -24.36 -9.94
CA SER A 751 -17.52 -22.95 -10.30
C SER A 751 -18.94 -22.52 -9.92
N LYS A 752 -19.12 -21.52 -9.06
CA LYS A 752 -20.45 -21.02 -8.66
C LYS A 752 -21.22 -20.51 -9.89
N GLY A 753 -22.43 -21.02 -10.09
CA GLY A 753 -23.27 -20.73 -11.25
C GLY A 753 -23.45 -21.95 -12.17
N GLU A 754 -22.49 -22.88 -12.15
CA GLU A 754 -22.65 -24.20 -12.72
C GLU A 754 -23.00 -25.19 -11.61
N VAL A 755 -24.05 -25.99 -11.82
CA VAL A 755 -24.38 -27.12 -10.92
C VAL A 755 -23.38 -28.28 -11.11
N GLU A 756 -22.59 -28.23 -12.19
CA GLU A 756 -21.73 -29.33 -12.60
C GLU A 756 -20.32 -29.22 -12.01
N LEU A 757 -19.77 -30.40 -11.68
CA LEU A 757 -18.38 -30.58 -11.27
C LEU A 757 -17.45 -30.09 -12.38
N THR A 758 -16.80 -28.95 -12.18
CA THR A 758 -15.93 -28.35 -13.19
C THR A 758 -14.55 -29.00 -13.22
N GLY A 759 -14.05 -29.51 -12.08
CA GLY A 759 -12.76 -30.18 -12.03
C GLY A 759 -12.42 -30.92 -10.73
N GLY A 760 -11.13 -31.11 -10.47
CA GLY A 760 -10.60 -31.79 -9.28
C GLY A 760 -9.95 -33.15 -9.54
N GLY A 761 -9.50 -33.80 -8.46
CA GLY A 761 -8.75 -35.05 -8.48
C GLY A 761 -8.59 -35.63 -7.09
N SER A 762 -7.70 -36.60 -6.90
CA SER A 762 -7.51 -37.25 -5.59
C SER A 762 -6.17 -36.89 -4.97
N TYR A 763 -6.14 -36.76 -3.64
CA TYR A 763 -4.91 -36.62 -2.86
C TYR A 763 -4.62 -37.90 -2.07
N GLN A 764 -3.34 -38.20 -1.90
CA GLN A 764 -2.83 -39.27 -1.04
C GLN A 764 -1.78 -38.72 -0.07
N GLU A 765 -1.77 -39.24 1.15
CA GLU A 765 -0.74 -38.95 2.15
C GLU A 765 0.60 -39.58 1.73
N LYS A 766 1.65 -38.77 1.64
CA LYS A 766 3.01 -39.24 1.41
C LYS A 766 3.69 -39.49 2.76
N LEU A 767 4.07 -40.74 3.00
CA LEU A 767 4.84 -41.14 4.18
C LEU A 767 6.33 -41.02 3.86
N ARG A 768 7.06 -40.28 4.69
CA ARG A 768 8.52 -40.26 4.71
C ARG A 768 8.97 -40.59 6.12
N ASP A 769 9.79 -41.62 6.27
CA ASP A 769 10.32 -42.06 7.57
C ASP A 769 9.22 -42.28 8.63
N HIS A 770 8.09 -42.87 8.22
CA HIS A 770 6.90 -43.10 9.05
C HIS A 770 6.15 -41.85 9.53
N ALA A 771 6.59 -40.65 9.16
CA ALA A 771 5.83 -39.42 9.36
C ALA A 771 5.09 -39.04 8.08
N VAL A 772 3.88 -38.53 8.21
CA VAL A 772 3.20 -37.91 7.07
C VAL A 772 3.92 -36.59 6.82
N GLU A 773 4.54 -36.40 5.65
CA GLU A 773 5.25 -35.17 5.30
C GLU A 773 4.28 -34.19 4.62
N ASP A 774 3.58 -34.65 3.57
CA ASP A 774 2.64 -33.84 2.79
C ASP A 774 1.56 -34.68 2.09
N SER A 775 0.53 -34.03 1.55
CA SER A 775 -0.45 -34.64 0.63
C SER A 775 -0.03 -34.42 -0.82
N VAL A 776 0.08 -35.49 -1.62
CA VAL A 776 0.39 -35.43 -3.04
C VAL A 776 -0.85 -35.68 -3.90
N LYS A 777 -0.95 -35.01 -5.05
CA LYS A 777 -1.98 -35.27 -6.05
C LYS A 777 -1.73 -36.64 -6.71
N ILE A 778 -2.78 -37.43 -6.91
CA ILE A 778 -2.70 -38.75 -7.56
C ILE A 778 -3.87 -38.96 -8.55
N GLY A 779 -3.67 -39.81 -9.54
CA GLY A 779 -4.69 -40.23 -10.50
C GLY A 779 -5.11 -39.13 -11.46
N LYS A 780 -6.35 -39.20 -11.98
CA LYS A 780 -6.89 -38.20 -12.92
C LYS A 780 -7.19 -36.88 -12.23
N TRP A 781 -6.74 -35.79 -12.84
CA TRP A 781 -6.89 -34.44 -12.34
C TRP A 781 -7.42 -33.49 -13.41
N VAL A 782 -8.22 -32.53 -12.97
CA VAL A 782 -8.58 -31.33 -13.71
C VAL A 782 -8.15 -30.13 -12.87
N GLU A 783 -7.24 -29.31 -13.36
CA GLU A 783 -6.64 -28.16 -12.66
C GLU A 783 -7.00 -26.86 -13.33
N PHE A 784 -7.47 -25.87 -12.58
CA PHE A 784 -7.65 -24.53 -13.10
C PHE A 784 -6.31 -23.81 -13.20
N CYS A 785 -6.17 -22.97 -14.21
CA CYS A 785 -5.02 -22.08 -14.33
C CYS A 785 -5.25 -20.83 -13.48
N GLU A 786 -4.36 -20.59 -12.52
CA GLU A 786 -4.45 -19.55 -11.48
C GLU A 786 -4.68 -18.13 -12.06
N GLN A 787 -4.11 -17.84 -13.22
CA GLN A 787 -4.07 -16.47 -13.79
C GLN A 787 -5.31 -16.07 -14.62
N PHE A 788 -6.32 -16.94 -14.79
CA PHE A 788 -7.28 -16.83 -15.91
C PHE A 788 -8.73 -16.55 -15.49
N GLN A 789 -8.93 -16.11 -14.26
CA GLN A 789 -10.16 -16.40 -13.54
C GLN A 789 -11.37 -15.49 -13.78
N MET A 790 -11.23 -14.33 -14.43
CA MET A 790 -12.38 -13.40 -14.51
C MET A 790 -13.41 -13.74 -15.61
N TYR A 791 -13.00 -14.26 -16.77
CA TYR A 791 -13.94 -14.45 -17.90
C TYR A 791 -13.74 -15.71 -18.74
N ASN A 792 -12.58 -16.37 -18.64
CA ASN A 792 -12.26 -17.56 -19.42
C ASN A 792 -11.71 -18.64 -18.51
N GLN A 793 -12.51 -19.66 -18.26
CA GLN A 793 -12.04 -20.76 -17.41
C GLN A 793 -11.10 -21.63 -18.22
N ILE A 794 -9.81 -21.50 -17.93
CA ILE A 794 -8.79 -22.38 -18.48
C ILE A 794 -8.45 -23.42 -17.45
N TYR A 795 -8.54 -24.67 -17.87
CA TYR A 795 -8.17 -25.79 -17.04
C TYR A 795 -7.40 -26.82 -17.84
N THR A 796 -6.56 -27.57 -17.14
CA THR A 796 -5.76 -28.65 -17.70
C THR A 796 -6.26 -29.97 -17.16
N THR A 797 -6.31 -31.01 -17.98
CA THR A 797 -6.71 -32.35 -17.56
C THR A 797 -5.58 -33.33 -17.85
N GLY A 798 -5.23 -34.16 -16.88
CA GLY A 798 -4.20 -35.16 -17.05
C GLY A 798 -4.15 -36.12 -15.87
N GLN A 799 -3.00 -36.77 -15.69
CA GLN A 799 -2.81 -37.72 -14.60
C GLN A 799 -1.57 -37.41 -13.77
N TYR A 800 -1.67 -37.70 -12.48
CA TYR A 800 -0.59 -37.68 -11.51
C TYR A 800 -0.26 -39.09 -11.07
N ASP A 801 1.03 -39.40 -10.96
CA ASP A 801 1.49 -40.67 -10.43
C ASP A 801 1.39 -40.70 -8.89
N ASN A 802 1.81 -41.79 -8.27
CA ASN A 802 1.75 -41.94 -6.80
C ASN A 802 2.75 -41.04 -6.05
N ASN A 803 3.68 -40.39 -6.76
CA ASN A 803 4.67 -39.48 -6.17
C ASN A 803 4.25 -38.01 -6.26
N GLY A 804 3.12 -37.70 -6.89
CA GLY A 804 2.68 -36.33 -7.14
C GLY A 804 3.23 -35.71 -8.42
N CYS A 805 3.75 -36.51 -9.35
CA CYS A 805 4.31 -36.03 -10.61
C CYS A 805 3.31 -36.18 -11.77
N LYS A 806 3.24 -35.16 -12.64
CA LYS A 806 2.41 -35.19 -13.85
C LYS A 806 2.96 -36.23 -14.84
N PHE A 807 2.10 -37.12 -15.34
CA PHE A 807 2.49 -38.10 -16.35
C PHE A 807 1.42 -38.28 -17.43
N GLY A 808 1.82 -38.85 -18.57
CA GLY A 808 0.92 -39.10 -19.69
C GLY A 808 0.47 -37.81 -20.39
N ASN A 809 -0.64 -37.90 -21.12
CA ASN A 809 -1.17 -36.76 -21.86
C ASN A 809 -1.84 -35.76 -20.91
N TRP A 810 -1.51 -34.49 -21.08
CA TRP A 810 -2.10 -33.35 -20.41
C TRP A 810 -2.70 -32.42 -21.44
N ASP A 811 -4.02 -32.26 -21.38
CA ASP A 811 -4.79 -31.45 -22.33
C ASP A 811 -5.19 -30.12 -21.68
N ILE A 812 -5.13 -29.02 -22.43
CA ILE A 812 -5.54 -27.68 -21.98
C ILE A 812 -6.87 -27.35 -22.67
N PHE A 813 -7.87 -27.01 -21.86
CA PHE A 813 -9.20 -26.62 -22.33
C PHE A 813 -9.48 -25.18 -21.94
N CYS A 814 -10.25 -24.50 -22.77
CA CYS A 814 -10.82 -23.19 -22.48
C CYS A 814 -12.34 -23.26 -22.57
N ASN A 815 -13.00 -22.66 -21.60
CA ASN A 815 -14.43 -22.37 -21.60
C ASN A 815 -14.61 -20.87 -21.87
N PHE A 816 -15.02 -20.51 -23.08
CA PHE A 816 -15.17 -19.11 -23.50
C PHE A 816 -16.54 -18.58 -23.11
N THR A 817 -16.58 -17.68 -22.11
CA THR A 817 -17.78 -17.00 -21.61
C THR A 817 -18.89 -17.92 -21.08
N CYS A 818 -19.66 -17.43 -20.12
CA CYS A 818 -20.84 -18.12 -19.59
C CYS A 818 -21.96 -18.41 -20.62
N LEU A 819 -21.81 -17.98 -21.87
CA LEU A 819 -22.81 -18.11 -22.93
C LEU A 819 -22.57 -19.31 -23.86
N PHE A 820 -21.35 -19.83 -23.97
CA PHE A 820 -21.03 -20.97 -24.85
C PHE A 820 -20.48 -22.13 -24.02
N ARG A 821 -21.25 -23.23 -23.91
CA ARG A 821 -20.93 -24.40 -23.05
C ARG A 821 -19.90 -25.36 -23.66
N ASP A 822 -19.38 -25.07 -24.84
CA ASP A 822 -18.52 -26.01 -25.56
C ASP A 822 -17.06 -25.89 -25.11
N LYS A 823 -16.60 -26.92 -24.40
CA LYS A 823 -15.23 -27.07 -23.94
C LYS A 823 -14.31 -27.28 -25.15
N LYS A 824 -13.52 -26.27 -25.52
CA LYS A 824 -12.56 -26.36 -26.62
C LYS A 824 -11.18 -26.74 -26.10
N LYS A 825 -10.61 -27.84 -26.60
CA LYS A 825 -9.19 -28.16 -26.38
C LYS A 825 -8.34 -27.16 -27.15
N ILE A 826 -7.55 -26.37 -26.45
CA ILE A 826 -6.71 -25.30 -27.00
C ILE A 826 -5.21 -25.61 -26.88
N GLY A 827 -4.83 -26.63 -26.11
CA GLY A 827 -3.43 -27.04 -26.05
C GLY A 827 -3.19 -28.34 -25.29
N GLY A 828 -1.94 -28.56 -24.88
CA GLY A 828 -1.50 -29.76 -24.16
C GLY A 828 -0.27 -30.44 -24.75
N GLY A 829 0.10 -31.58 -24.17
CA GLY A 829 1.19 -32.45 -24.63
C GLY A 829 1.45 -33.63 -23.70
N LEU A 830 2.60 -34.30 -23.87
CA LEU A 830 2.93 -35.56 -23.19
C LEU A 830 4.05 -35.37 -22.14
N TYR A 831 3.83 -35.92 -20.95
CA TYR A 831 4.86 -36.13 -19.92
C TYR A 831 5.31 -37.60 -19.90
N VAL A 832 6.62 -37.83 -19.93
CA VAL A 832 7.24 -39.17 -19.86
C VAL A 832 8.20 -39.23 -18.67
N GLN A 833 8.26 -40.39 -18.02
CA GLN A 833 9.17 -40.64 -16.91
C GLN A 833 10.62 -40.68 -17.41
N ASN A 834 11.49 -39.95 -16.72
CA ASN A 834 12.95 -40.00 -16.87
C ASN A 834 13.54 -40.46 -15.53
N ASP A 835 14.44 -41.44 -15.59
CA ASP A 835 14.98 -42.12 -14.40
C ASP A 835 15.71 -41.17 -13.44
N ASN A 836 16.28 -40.07 -13.94
CA ASN A 836 17.12 -39.16 -13.15
C ASN A 836 16.39 -37.90 -12.67
N VAL A 837 15.39 -37.43 -13.42
CA VAL A 837 14.80 -36.08 -13.23
C VAL A 837 13.28 -36.14 -12.98
N GLY A 838 12.70 -37.34 -12.91
CA GLY A 838 11.26 -37.52 -12.80
C GLY A 838 10.55 -37.31 -14.15
N TYR A 839 9.33 -36.80 -14.16
CA TYR A 839 8.56 -36.67 -15.40
C TYR A 839 8.88 -35.38 -16.14
N ILE A 840 9.21 -35.50 -17.42
CA ILE A 840 9.60 -34.40 -18.28
C ILE A 840 8.66 -34.30 -19.49
N LYS A 841 8.45 -33.07 -19.98
CA LYS A 841 7.69 -32.84 -21.22
C LYS A 841 8.45 -33.43 -22.42
N THR A 842 7.74 -34.09 -23.33
CA THR A 842 8.29 -34.63 -24.57
C THR A 842 7.27 -34.59 -25.71
N GLY A 843 7.73 -34.67 -26.95
CA GLY A 843 6.90 -34.66 -28.16
C GLY A 843 6.28 -33.30 -28.46
N LYS A 844 5.21 -33.28 -29.26
CA LYS A 844 4.51 -32.04 -29.64
C LYS A 844 3.75 -31.45 -28.48
N TRP A 845 3.88 -30.13 -28.31
CA TRP A 845 3.22 -29.35 -27.27
C TRP A 845 2.57 -28.10 -27.84
N ILE A 846 1.43 -27.75 -27.26
CA ILE A 846 0.80 -26.45 -27.41
C ILE A 846 0.70 -25.84 -26.02
N GLU A 847 1.51 -24.82 -25.78
CA GLU A 847 1.53 -24.06 -24.53
C GLU A 847 0.66 -22.81 -24.64
N LEU A 848 0.23 -22.31 -23.49
CA LEU A 848 -0.51 -21.06 -23.39
C LEU A 848 0.42 -19.97 -22.85
N SER A 849 0.29 -18.74 -23.36
CA SER A 849 0.91 -17.59 -22.71
C SER A 849 0.30 -17.38 -21.33
N ASN A 850 1.13 -16.96 -20.37
CA ASN A 850 0.67 -16.56 -19.04
C ASN A 850 -0.26 -15.34 -19.07
N GLU A 851 -0.24 -14.60 -20.18
CA GLU A 851 -0.89 -13.29 -20.31
C GLU A 851 -2.13 -13.33 -21.16
N TYR A 852 -3.08 -14.06 -20.62
CA TYR A 852 -4.31 -14.28 -21.29
C TYR A 852 -5.32 -13.24 -20.88
N PHE A 853 -5.76 -12.48 -21.87
CA PHE A 853 -6.82 -11.51 -21.72
C PHE A 853 -8.04 -11.97 -22.51
N GLU A 854 -9.20 -11.53 -22.03
CA GLU A 854 -10.57 -11.97 -22.30
C GLU A 854 -10.90 -12.46 -23.73
N PHE A 855 -10.24 -11.94 -24.77
CA PHE A 855 -10.55 -12.24 -26.16
C PHE A 855 -9.34 -12.68 -27.02
N ASN A 856 -8.13 -12.65 -26.47
CA ASN A 856 -6.90 -12.93 -27.21
C ASN A 856 -6.18 -14.10 -26.57
N GLN A 857 -6.25 -15.28 -27.19
CA GLN A 857 -5.45 -16.42 -26.72
C GLN A 857 -4.14 -16.48 -27.48
N ILE A 858 -3.02 -16.41 -26.77
CA ILE A 858 -1.71 -16.64 -27.36
C ILE A 858 -1.28 -18.06 -27.02
N THR A 859 -1.05 -18.88 -28.04
CA THR A 859 -0.56 -20.25 -27.88
C THR A 859 0.77 -20.44 -28.60
N TYR A 860 1.64 -21.27 -28.03
CA TYR A 860 2.96 -21.61 -28.58
C TYR A 860 2.99 -23.09 -28.96
N HIS A 861 3.19 -23.38 -30.23
CA HIS A 861 3.15 -24.73 -30.80
C HIS A 861 4.56 -25.15 -31.13
N GLY A 862 5.04 -26.24 -30.57
CA GLY A 862 6.38 -26.74 -30.88
C GLY A 862 6.60 -28.13 -30.33
N GLU A 863 7.87 -28.50 -30.19
CA GLU A 863 8.26 -29.82 -29.71
C GLU A 863 9.18 -29.70 -28.49
N TYR A 864 8.97 -30.63 -27.56
CA TYR A 864 9.85 -30.87 -26.43
C TYR A 864 10.68 -32.15 -26.70
N ASN A 865 11.97 -32.09 -26.44
CA ASN A 865 12.83 -33.27 -26.30
C ASN A 865 13.47 -33.25 -24.90
N ASN A 866 13.27 -34.31 -24.13
CA ASN A 866 13.80 -34.47 -22.78
C ASN A 866 13.59 -33.22 -21.88
N GLY A 867 12.37 -32.67 -21.84
CA GLY A 867 12.03 -31.50 -21.03
C GLY A 867 12.51 -30.16 -21.58
N ARG A 868 13.18 -30.14 -22.75
CA ARG A 868 13.64 -28.93 -23.42
C ARG A 868 12.82 -28.64 -24.67
N LYS A 869 12.48 -27.37 -24.91
CA LYS A 869 11.96 -26.92 -26.20
C LYS A 869 13.03 -27.11 -27.28
N VAL A 870 12.69 -27.76 -28.39
CA VAL A 870 13.57 -27.98 -29.54
C VAL A 870 12.89 -27.56 -30.84
N GLY A 871 13.69 -27.31 -31.87
CA GLY A 871 13.18 -27.03 -33.22
C GLY A 871 12.39 -25.73 -33.32
N ARG A 872 11.43 -25.68 -34.25
CA ARG A 872 10.59 -24.50 -34.49
C ARG A 872 9.42 -24.45 -33.52
N TRP A 873 9.20 -23.26 -32.94
CA TRP A 873 8.07 -22.94 -32.08
C TRP A 873 7.27 -21.80 -32.70
N ASP A 874 6.05 -22.09 -33.11
CA ASP A 874 5.13 -21.16 -33.76
C ASP A 874 4.20 -20.51 -32.72
N THR A 875 4.02 -19.19 -32.83
CA THR A 875 3.17 -18.38 -31.95
C THR A 875 1.86 -18.06 -32.69
N PHE A 876 0.76 -18.54 -32.14
CA PHE A 876 -0.58 -18.31 -32.67
C PHE A 876 -1.37 -17.36 -31.77
N LEU A 877 -2.00 -16.37 -32.38
CA LEU A 877 -3.01 -15.51 -31.75
C LEU A 877 -4.39 -16.00 -32.18
N THR A 878 -5.20 -16.42 -31.22
CA THR A 878 -6.59 -16.79 -31.48
C THR A 878 -7.49 -15.61 -31.13
N GLN A 879 -8.18 -15.09 -32.15
CA GLN A 879 -9.19 -14.03 -32.05
C GLN A 879 -10.45 -14.51 -32.76
N ASN A 880 -11.61 -14.35 -32.13
CA ASN A 880 -12.91 -14.78 -32.72
C ASN A 880 -12.85 -16.21 -33.25
N GLU A 881 -12.29 -17.12 -32.45
CA GLU A 881 -12.09 -18.56 -32.77
C GLU A 881 -11.13 -18.88 -33.93
N LYS A 882 -10.58 -17.88 -34.62
CA LYS A 882 -9.58 -18.05 -35.67
C LYS A 882 -8.18 -17.91 -35.10
N ALA A 883 -7.39 -18.97 -35.21
CA ALA A 883 -5.96 -18.95 -34.86
C ALA A 883 -5.17 -18.39 -36.04
N GLU A 884 -4.46 -17.28 -35.81
CA GLU A 884 -3.58 -16.62 -36.75
C GLU A 884 -2.13 -16.86 -36.33
N LEU A 885 -1.29 -17.38 -37.23
CA LEU A 885 0.15 -17.47 -37.00
C LEU A 885 0.74 -16.06 -37.02
N ILE A 886 1.04 -15.51 -35.83
CA ILE A 886 1.61 -14.17 -35.70
C ILE A 886 3.13 -14.18 -35.62
N GLY A 887 3.73 -15.36 -35.42
CA GLY A 887 5.18 -15.49 -35.43
C GLY A 887 5.69 -16.79 -34.86
N GLY A 888 6.89 -16.74 -34.27
CA GLY A 888 7.56 -17.90 -33.72
C GLY A 888 9.07 -17.72 -33.70
N GLY A 889 9.79 -18.77 -33.36
CA GLY A 889 11.25 -18.82 -33.44
C GLY A 889 11.79 -20.24 -33.34
N GLN A 890 13.12 -20.37 -33.30
CA GLN A 890 13.78 -21.68 -33.25
C GLN A 890 14.58 -21.85 -31.95
N TYR A 891 14.54 -23.06 -31.40
CA TYR A 891 15.41 -23.50 -30.32
C TYR A 891 16.46 -24.47 -30.86
N TYR A 892 17.71 -24.23 -30.49
CA TYR A 892 18.82 -25.13 -30.76
C TYR A 892 18.91 -26.19 -29.67
N GLU A 893 18.99 -27.44 -30.08
CA GLU A 893 19.35 -28.55 -29.20
C GLU A 893 20.87 -28.61 -29.12
N GLN A 894 21.46 -28.29 -27.97
CA GLN A 894 22.89 -28.54 -27.77
C GLN A 894 23.12 -30.04 -27.66
N PRO A 895 23.94 -30.64 -28.55
CA PRO A 895 24.36 -32.02 -28.39
C PRO A 895 25.32 -32.10 -27.19
N GLY A 896 24.86 -32.72 -26.12
CA GLY A 896 25.62 -32.97 -24.90
C GLY A 896 24.75 -33.59 -23.81
N ASP A 897 25.25 -34.63 -23.16
CA ASP A 897 24.54 -35.40 -22.12
C ASP A 897 24.33 -34.61 -20.82
N GLU A 898 24.88 -33.40 -20.71
CA GLU A 898 24.75 -32.56 -19.53
C GLU A 898 23.39 -31.82 -19.49
N ILE A 899 22.77 -31.84 -18.31
CA ILE A 899 21.51 -31.16 -18.01
C ILE A 899 21.77 -29.64 -17.92
N VAL A 900 22.03 -28.98 -19.05
CA VAL A 900 21.94 -27.52 -19.16
C VAL A 900 20.47 -27.11 -18.98
N LEU A 901 20.19 -26.35 -17.93
CA LEU A 901 18.86 -25.86 -17.58
C LEU A 901 18.45 -24.70 -18.52
N GLY A 902 17.92 -25.05 -19.69
CA GLY A 902 17.21 -24.11 -20.56
C GLY A 902 17.42 -24.36 -22.06
N SER A 903 16.37 -24.16 -22.86
CA SER A 903 16.48 -24.16 -24.31
C SER A 903 17.14 -22.88 -24.83
N ILE A 904 17.93 -22.98 -25.90
CA ILE A 904 18.63 -21.84 -26.48
C ILE A 904 17.87 -21.30 -27.69
N LYS A 905 17.29 -20.12 -27.57
CA LYS A 905 16.69 -19.36 -28.68
C LYS A 905 17.76 -18.99 -29.70
N ILE A 906 17.49 -19.29 -30.96
CA ILE A 906 18.31 -18.94 -32.13
C ILE A 906 17.44 -18.46 -33.30
N GLY A 907 18.03 -17.73 -34.24
CA GLY A 907 17.40 -17.34 -35.50
C GLY A 907 16.40 -16.18 -35.33
N LYS A 908 15.46 -16.05 -36.27
CA LYS A 908 14.43 -15.01 -36.22
C LYS A 908 13.37 -15.35 -35.16
N TRP A 909 12.97 -14.35 -34.37
CA TRP A 909 11.97 -14.47 -33.33
C TRP A 909 10.93 -13.37 -33.43
N ILE A 910 9.71 -13.73 -33.07
CA ILE A 910 8.63 -12.80 -32.76
C ILE A 910 8.29 -12.96 -31.28
N GLU A 911 8.58 -11.93 -30.50
CA GLU A 911 8.18 -11.84 -29.09
C GLU A 911 6.95 -10.95 -28.97
N ILE A 912 6.15 -11.17 -27.94
CA ILE A 912 4.99 -10.34 -27.66
C ILE A 912 5.38 -9.42 -26.50
N ASP A 913 5.05 -8.14 -26.59
CA ASP A 913 5.12 -7.25 -25.44
C ASP A 913 4.04 -7.62 -24.47
N GLU A 914 4.50 -8.08 -23.33
CA GLU A 914 3.68 -8.67 -22.31
C GLU A 914 2.75 -7.62 -21.62
N TYR A 915 3.11 -6.35 -21.70
CA TYR A 915 2.42 -5.29 -20.95
C TYR A 915 1.35 -4.53 -21.75
N SER A 916 1.20 -4.77 -23.05
CA SER A 916 0.32 -3.98 -23.92
C SER A 916 -1.05 -4.63 -24.12
N LEU A 917 -1.86 -4.59 -23.06
CA LEU A 917 -3.17 -5.26 -22.98
C LEU A 917 -4.18 -4.78 -24.02
N SER A 918 -4.09 -3.51 -24.41
CA SER A 918 -4.99 -2.96 -25.42
C SER A 918 -4.48 -3.26 -26.81
N ASN A 919 -3.19 -3.09 -27.12
CA ASN A 919 -2.69 -3.21 -28.49
C ASN A 919 -1.64 -4.31 -28.52
N LEU A 920 -1.87 -5.39 -29.26
CA LEU A 920 -0.86 -6.43 -29.39
C LEU A 920 0.41 -5.83 -30.01
N VAL A 921 1.42 -5.61 -29.19
CA VAL A 921 2.75 -5.18 -29.62
C VAL A 921 3.61 -6.44 -29.72
N ILE A 922 4.30 -6.58 -30.83
CA ILE A 922 5.26 -7.66 -31.06
C ILE A 922 6.63 -7.08 -31.38
N PHE A 923 7.68 -7.80 -31.00
CA PHE A 923 9.05 -7.49 -31.30
C PHE A 923 9.60 -8.54 -32.26
N VAL A 924 10.07 -8.11 -33.42
CA VAL A 924 10.59 -9.01 -34.46
C VAL A 924 12.06 -8.74 -34.70
N GLY A 925 12.91 -9.71 -34.38
CA GLY A 925 14.35 -9.61 -34.56
C GLY A 925 15.03 -10.96 -34.53
N ASN A 926 16.33 -11.00 -34.24
CA ASN A 926 17.10 -12.25 -34.19
C ASN A 926 17.65 -12.54 -32.81
N TYR A 927 17.67 -13.82 -32.47
CA TYR A 927 18.41 -14.37 -31.34
C TYR A 927 19.68 -15.08 -31.81
N LYS A 928 20.74 -14.95 -31.03
CA LYS A 928 21.95 -15.78 -31.09
C LYS A 928 22.29 -16.19 -29.66
N ASN A 929 22.29 -17.48 -29.37
CA ASN A 929 22.62 -18.01 -28.04
C ASN A 929 21.82 -17.36 -26.89
N ASN A 930 20.48 -17.30 -26.99
CA ASN A 930 19.61 -16.63 -26.01
C ASN A 930 19.82 -15.11 -25.85
N GLN A 931 20.64 -14.46 -26.69
CA GLN A 931 20.79 -13.00 -26.71
C GLN A 931 20.11 -12.39 -27.94
N LYS A 932 19.42 -11.25 -27.73
CA LYS A 932 18.86 -10.43 -28.82
C LYS A 932 20.02 -9.77 -29.57
N VAL A 933 20.08 -9.99 -30.88
CA VAL A 933 21.14 -9.43 -31.74
C VAL A 933 20.54 -8.69 -32.94
N GLY A 934 21.28 -7.67 -33.41
CA GLY A 934 20.91 -6.92 -34.61
C GLY A 934 19.68 -6.03 -34.43
N LEU A 935 18.92 -5.86 -35.51
CA LEU A 935 17.74 -5.01 -35.55
C LEU A 935 16.48 -5.73 -35.07
N TRP A 936 15.76 -5.08 -34.16
CA TRP A 936 14.48 -5.52 -33.63
C TRP A 936 13.41 -4.48 -33.96
N ASN A 937 12.40 -4.87 -34.72
CA ASN A 937 11.26 -4.03 -35.06
C ASN A 937 10.16 -4.23 -34.02
N GLU A 938 9.78 -3.17 -33.32
CA GLU A 938 8.54 -3.14 -32.56
C GLU A 938 7.39 -2.85 -33.51
N MET A 939 6.39 -3.72 -33.51
CA MET A 939 5.22 -3.60 -34.37
C MET A 939 3.95 -3.68 -33.53
N MET A 940 2.96 -2.87 -33.85
CA MET A 940 1.67 -2.83 -33.16
C MET A 940 0.57 -3.28 -34.11
N LYS A 941 -0.29 -4.19 -33.66
CA LYS A 941 -1.47 -4.61 -34.43
C LYS A 941 -2.49 -3.47 -34.46
N ASN A 942 -2.83 -2.97 -35.65
CA ASN A 942 -3.86 -1.94 -35.79
C ASN A 942 -5.25 -2.52 -35.41
N LYS A 943 -6.05 -1.73 -34.68
CA LYS A 943 -7.36 -2.12 -34.15
C LYS A 943 -8.53 -1.80 -35.06
N ASP A 944 -8.32 -1.20 -36.23
CA ASP A 944 -9.38 -0.69 -37.11
C ASP A 944 -10.27 -1.76 -37.79
N GLY A 945 -10.35 -2.97 -37.22
CA GLY A 945 -11.46 -3.92 -37.37
C GLY A 945 -11.57 -4.65 -38.71
N ILE A 946 -10.83 -4.22 -39.75
CA ILE A 946 -11.02 -4.74 -41.12
C ILE A 946 -9.72 -5.32 -41.71
N ASN A 947 -8.54 -4.82 -41.34
CA ASN A 947 -7.25 -5.37 -41.79
C ASN A 947 -6.28 -5.58 -40.61
N LEU A 948 -5.74 -6.78 -40.50
CA LEU A 948 -4.81 -7.22 -39.45
C LEU A 948 -3.36 -6.89 -39.85
N GLU A 949 -3.06 -5.63 -40.18
CA GLU A 949 -1.69 -5.22 -40.50
C GLU A 949 -0.94 -4.78 -39.24
N PHE A 950 0.28 -5.29 -39.09
CA PHE A 950 1.22 -4.85 -38.07
C PHE A 950 1.94 -3.59 -38.54
N ILE A 951 1.78 -2.50 -37.80
CA ILE A 951 2.44 -1.22 -38.10
C ILE A 951 3.74 -1.17 -37.32
N LYS A 952 4.86 -0.96 -38.02
CA LYS A 952 6.17 -0.74 -37.37
C LYS A 952 6.15 0.57 -36.58
N MET A 953 6.31 0.46 -35.26
CA MET A 953 6.32 1.58 -34.32
C MET A 953 7.72 2.16 -34.14
N LYS A 954 8.70 1.30 -33.87
CA LYS A 954 10.09 1.70 -33.67
C LYS A 954 11.08 0.59 -34.04
N GLU A 955 12.32 0.98 -34.27
CA GLU A 955 13.44 0.07 -34.52
C GLU A 955 14.42 0.16 -33.34
N ILE A 956 14.79 -0.98 -32.78
CA ILE A 956 15.69 -1.12 -31.64
C ILE A 956 16.94 -1.84 -32.14
N GLN A 957 18.09 -1.17 -32.11
CA GLN A 957 19.37 -1.76 -32.43
C GLN A 957 19.99 -2.36 -31.16
N TYR A 958 20.14 -3.67 -31.12
CA TYR A 958 21.00 -4.33 -30.13
C TYR A 958 22.43 -4.38 -30.68
N GLU A 959 23.42 -4.15 -29.82
CA GLU A 959 24.83 -4.16 -30.20
C GLU A 959 25.19 -5.47 -30.89
N LYS A 960 25.98 -5.36 -31.97
CA LYS A 960 26.62 -6.52 -32.58
C LYS A 960 27.74 -6.95 -31.65
N GLU A 961 27.66 -8.16 -31.11
CA GLU A 961 28.85 -8.89 -30.69
C GLU A 961 29.81 -9.10 -31.86
#